data_AF-A0A7X8LGL0-F1
#
_entry.id   AF-A0A7X8LGL0-F1
#
_cell.length_a   1.000
_cell.length_b   1.000
_cell.length_c   1.000
_cell.angle_alpha   90.00
_cell.angle_beta   90.00
_cell.angle_gamma   90.00
#
_symmetry.space_group_name_H-M   'P 1'
#
loop_
_entity.id
_entity.type
_entity.pdbx_description
1 polymer ?
#
loop_
_entity_poly.entity_id
_entity_poly.type
_entity_poly.pdbx_seq_one_letter_code
_entity_poly.pdbx_strand_id
1 'polypeptide(L)'
;MRLKQGFWFTKTIVVVLLAHATNGGVVYRVTIEPEGAESVGSGVGRVTLWPPANGHKVAGWRVSNGEGREVAHEVVWQREGEAVNLAFDNSGGGVFYVEALDVAQVAEIDWERPAGLTVETRRLGSDTATADTRAEAVALWENGSAVGCNFIDRIYNGVPPHDVGSFCAVRYQGWLEIEQPGEYAIATASGDASFIAINGEPLAEWPGRHGPGAGVRGAKHGVVTLAKGRHKIDYLNILFDSGFSVVCAWRKPGESAFTVIPASNFSRVDNYKMSAVTVPSGRAPLIYWGRLGYVADKNATLYHLSFRVPDVDEKEEVRWSFDDGVCDVSGGRVEHCFVKGGVRRVRCEMRRDGKLVRQMEQQVRLLRQPVQREINPLPKLRELLSLAAKPTAVRQRNISEIYLLYKIADGAGHPSLAAFAGALLERRGECSGELAAGLYDTGFYYQRPGVRDVVKVERAWQALLEDKTAPVVLRARTKLHLAGFFIHTGRNIERGLQLLATIVSNENLDDGELRLAKIFQGDGALATGDRTGALAHYGAAGLTVDDDDTHYEVRRRVRLETARHYLERDELAAAERLLREIEWERPLERLNLETGMLMMELQRRRGEFDVAMATARRLLAGAPADPDRPELLLALVELYMAQDAHGEAATLYRQLQREYPYSEAAALAKDRYETNQRE
;
A
#
# COMPACT_ATOMS: atom_id res chain seq x y z
N MET A 1 -28.42 60.79 42.87
CA MET A 1 -27.01 61.05 42.49
C MET A 1 -26.16 59.83 42.88
N ARG A 2 -26.05 58.84 41.98
CA ARG A 2 -25.09 57.72 41.94
C ARG A 2 -25.34 56.91 40.66
N LEU A 3 -24.30 56.81 39.82
CA LEU A 3 -23.89 55.75 38.86
C LEU A 3 -24.94 54.89 38.12
N LYS A 4 -24.83 54.82 36.79
CA LYS A 4 -24.38 53.62 36.05
C LYS A 4 -24.09 53.88 34.56
N GLN A 5 -23.06 53.18 34.08
CA GLN A 5 -22.45 53.18 32.75
C GLN A 5 -23.30 52.51 31.66
N GLY A 6 -23.02 52.85 30.40
CA GLY A 6 -23.37 52.08 29.20
C GLY A 6 -22.47 52.46 28.03
N PHE A 7 -21.41 51.66 27.81
CA PHE A 7 -20.49 51.73 26.66
C PHE A 7 -21.17 51.10 25.43
N TRP A 8 -21.05 51.74 24.27
CA TRP A 8 -21.19 51.11 22.94
C TRP A 8 -19.99 51.50 22.08
N PHE A 9 -19.13 50.53 21.76
CA PHE A 9 -18.10 50.63 20.74
C PHE A 9 -18.71 50.19 19.40
N THR A 10 -18.86 51.10 18.46
CA THR A 10 -19.07 50.79 17.05
C THR A 10 -17.74 50.43 16.40
N LYS A 11 -17.60 49.18 15.95
CA LYS A 11 -16.51 48.74 15.06
C LYS A 11 -16.72 49.38 13.68
N THR A 12 -15.90 50.37 13.35
CA THR A 12 -15.77 50.88 11.98
C THR A 12 -15.04 49.84 11.13
N ILE A 13 -15.77 49.15 10.26
CA ILE A 13 -15.21 48.37 9.15
C ILE A 13 -14.77 49.38 8.10
N VAL A 14 -13.46 49.56 7.94
CA VAL A 14 -12.89 50.36 6.85
C VAL A 14 -12.93 49.49 5.58
N VAL A 15 -13.96 49.69 4.77
CA VAL A 15 -13.98 49.20 3.38
C VAL A 15 -13.21 50.21 2.53
N VAL A 16 -11.94 49.91 2.23
CA VAL A 16 -11.19 50.68 1.22
C VAL A 16 -11.65 50.20 -0.16
N LEU A 17 -12.56 50.95 -0.77
CA LEU A 17 -12.90 50.85 -2.18
C LEU A 17 -11.80 51.53 -3.00
N LEU A 18 -10.89 50.73 -3.56
CA LEU A 18 -9.97 51.19 -4.61
C LEU A 18 -10.62 50.96 -5.98
N ALA A 19 -10.82 52.06 -6.69
CA ALA A 19 -11.39 52.12 -8.04
C ALA A 19 -10.28 52.20 -9.09
N HIS A 20 -10.33 51.25 -10.04
CA HIS A 20 -9.89 51.27 -11.45
C HIS A 20 -8.39 51.22 -11.81
N ALA A 21 -7.99 50.03 -12.27
CA ALA A 21 -7.30 49.84 -13.56
C ALA A 21 -7.77 48.50 -14.19
N THR A 22 -8.48 48.57 -15.32
CA THR A 22 -8.81 47.52 -16.31
C THR A 22 -8.85 46.04 -15.87
N ASN A 23 -10.06 45.51 -15.67
CA ASN A 23 -10.42 44.12 -15.33
C ASN A 23 -10.28 43.10 -16.49
N GLY A 24 -9.12 42.98 -17.12
CA GLY A 24 -8.80 41.89 -18.05
C GLY A 24 -7.40 41.39 -17.78
N GLY A 25 -7.24 40.57 -16.73
CA GLY A 25 -5.92 40.25 -16.19
C GLY A 25 -5.88 39.27 -15.01
N VAL A 26 -6.89 39.30 -14.12
CA VAL A 26 -6.88 38.56 -12.85
C VAL A 26 -7.91 37.44 -12.89
N VAL A 27 -7.48 36.20 -12.68
CA VAL A 27 -8.34 35.02 -12.61
C VAL A 27 -9.03 34.94 -11.25
N TYR A 28 -8.26 35.10 -10.17
CA TYR A 28 -8.77 35.22 -8.81
C TYR A 28 -7.74 35.95 -7.92
N ARG A 29 -8.23 36.52 -6.82
CA ARG A 29 -7.42 37.11 -5.75
C ARG A 29 -7.63 36.33 -4.45
N VAL A 30 -6.57 36.15 -3.69
CA VAL A 30 -6.58 35.45 -2.40
C VAL A 30 -6.08 36.40 -1.33
N THR A 31 -6.80 36.49 -0.23
CA THR A 31 -6.30 37.09 0.99
C THR A 31 -5.54 36.01 1.77
N ILE A 32 -4.29 36.28 2.12
CA ILE A 32 -3.45 35.39 2.90
C ILE A 32 -3.07 36.05 4.22
N GLU A 33 -3.09 35.27 5.29
CA GLU A 33 -2.76 35.73 6.64
C GLU A 33 -1.75 34.77 7.31
N PRO A 34 -0.98 35.25 8.30
CA PRO A 34 -0.03 34.42 9.02
C PRO A 34 -0.71 33.21 9.67
N GLU A 35 -0.09 32.05 9.55
CA GLU A 35 -0.53 30.82 10.18
C GLU A 35 0.18 30.67 11.54
N GLY A 36 -0.53 31.05 12.62
CA GLY A 36 -0.02 31.00 13.99
C GLY A 36 0.18 32.39 14.62
N ALA A 37 0.46 32.42 15.92
CA ALA A 37 0.60 33.64 16.72
C ALA A 37 2.05 34.13 16.88
N GLU A 38 3.03 33.41 16.34
CA GLU A 38 4.45 33.76 16.47
C GLU A 38 4.84 34.90 15.53
N SER A 39 5.92 35.61 15.89
CA SER A 39 6.42 36.83 15.25
C SER A 39 6.37 36.78 13.72
N VAL A 40 5.52 37.60 13.13
CA VAL A 40 5.39 37.79 11.69
C VAL A 40 6.47 38.77 11.23
N GLY A 41 7.14 38.47 10.10
CA GLY A 41 8.11 39.38 9.50
C GLY A 41 9.56 38.88 9.54
N SER A 42 9.77 37.56 9.36
CA SER A 42 11.10 36.96 9.18
C SER A 42 11.85 37.42 7.92
N GLY A 43 11.17 38.15 7.04
CA GLY A 43 11.66 38.61 5.73
C GLY A 43 11.24 37.69 4.58
N VAL A 44 10.73 36.48 4.87
CA VAL A 44 10.16 35.57 3.88
C VAL A 44 8.88 34.92 4.41
N GLY A 45 7.77 35.14 3.71
CA GLY A 45 6.55 34.37 3.85
C GLY A 45 6.44 33.29 2.78
N ARG A 46 5.75 32.18 3.09
CA ARG A 46 5.37 31.17 2.09
C ARG A 46 3.88 30.87 2.14
N VAL A 47 3.30 30.57 0.98
CA VAL A 47 1.91 30.12 0.86
C VAL A 47 1.77 29.08 -0.23
N THR A 48 0.86 28.12 -0.01
CA THR A 48 0.43 27.16 -1.02
C THR A 48 -0.91 27.60 -1.61
N LEU A 49 -0.98 27.66 -2.94
CA LEU A 49 -2.16 28.05 -3.71
C LEU A 49 -2.57 26.95 -4.68
N TRP A 50 -3.84 26.96 -5.10
CA TRP A 50 -4.37 25.97 -6.02
C TRP A 50 -4.72 26.61 -7.36
N PRO A 51 -4.36 26.00 -8.50
CA PRO A 51 -4.74 26.51 -9.80
C PRO A 51 -6.27 26.54 -9.96
N PRO A 52 -6.79 27.35 -10.91
CA PRO A 52 -8.20 27.33 -11.27
C PRO A 52 -8.65 25.93 -11.65
N ALA A 53 -9.93 25.63 -11.42
CA ALA A 53 -10.62 24.47 -11.96
C ALA A 53 -10.30 24.35 -13.45
N ASN A 54 -10.08 23.11 -13.90
CA ASN A 54 -9.43 22.66 -15.13
C ASN A 54 -7.92 22.41 -15.00
N GLY A 55 -7.28 22.86 -13.92
CA GLY A 55 -5.90 22.51 -13.56
C GLY A 55 -4.79 23.17 -14.39
N HIS A 56 -5.15 24.08 -15.28
CA HIS A 56 -4.22 24.83 -16.10
C HIS A 56 -3.21 25.62 -15.27
N LYS A 57 -1.98 25.69 -15.79
CA LYS A 57 -0.92 26.52 -15.24
C LYS A 57 -1.33 28.00 -15.35
N VAL A 58 -1.43 28.69 -14.22
CA VAL A 58 -1.59 30.15 -14.15
C VAL A 58 -0.40 30.83 -14.83
N ALA A 59 -0.64 31.88 -15.63
CA ALA A 59 0.40 32.52 -16.44
C ALA A 59 1.37 33.36 -15.61
N GLY A 60 0.90 33.98 -14.53
CA GLY A 60 1.73 34.76 -13.61
C GLY A 60 1.08 34.97 -12.25
N TRP A 61 1.86 35.49 -11.31
CA TRP A 61 1.40 35.80 -9.96
C TRP A 61 1.76 37.25 -9.63
N ARG A 62 0.97 37.87 -8.76
CA ARG A 62 1.31 39.14 -8.11
C ARG A 62 1.05 39.01 -6.62
N VAL A 63 1.95 39.54 -5.80
CA VAL A 63 1.77 39.60 -4.34
C VAL A 63 1.81 41.06 -3.91
N SER A 64 0.82 41.50 -3.14
CA SER A 64 0.76 42.85 -2.57
C SER A 64 0.48 42.83 -1.07
N ASN A 65 0.98 43.85 -0.37
CA ASN A 65 0.75 44.03 1.06
C ASN A 65 -0.65 44.61 1.35
N GLY A 66 -0.98 44.78 2.64
CA GLY A 66 -2.25 45.38 3.08
C GLY A 66 -2.54 46.80 2.56
N GLU A 67 -1.52 47.54 2.10
CA GLU A 67 -1.65 48.87 1.50
C GLU A 67 -1.84 48.81 -0.03
N GLY A 68 -1.85 47.61 -0.62
CA GLY A 68 -1.95 47.40 -2.06
C GLY A 68 -0.64 47.61 -2.82
N ARG A 69 0.50 47.76 -2.13
CA ARG A 69 1.83 47.86 -2.77
C ARG A 69 2.34 46.46 -3.09
N GLU A 70 2.83 46.28 -4.32
CA GLU A 70 3.46 45.03 -4.75
C GLU A 70 4.75 44.75 -3.96
N VAL A 71 4.95 43.49 -3.59
CA VAL A 71 6.14 43.01 -2.89
C VAL A 71 6.89 41.97 -3.73
N ALA A 72 8.18 41.82 -3.45
CA ALA A 72 8.99 40.81 -4.10
C ALA A 72 8.44 39.40 -3.84
N HIS A 73 8.46 38.55 -4.86
CA HIS A 73 7.98 37.17 -4.74
C HIS A 73 8.67 36.23 -5.74
N GLU A 74 8.61 34.94 -5.43
CA GLU A 74 9.24 33.86 -6.20
C GLU A 74 8.25 32.69 -6.30
N VAL A 75 8.05 32.18 -7.51
CA VAL A 75 7.34 30.90 -7.74
C VAL A 75 8.32 29.76 -7.50
N VAL A 76 8.37 29.28 -6.26
CA VAL A 76 9.24 28.15 -5.85
C VAL A 76 8.92 26.89 -6.64
N TRP A 77 7.63 26.64 -6.87
CA TRP A 77 7.21 25.52 -7.70
C TRP A 77 5.83 25.73 -8.31
N GLN A 78 5.71 25.44 -9.60
CA GLN A 78 4.43 25.41 -10.31
C GLN A 78 4.46 24.41 -11.47
N ARG A 79 3.50 23.49 -11.46
CA ARG A 79 3.25 22.53 -12.54
C ARG A 79 1.75 22.30 -12.69
N GLU A 80 1.34 21.92 -13.90
CA GLU A 80 -0.05 21.55 -14.17
C GLU A 80 -0.49 20.40 -13.25
N GLY A 81 -1.69 20.55 -12.68
CA GLY A 81 -2.27 19.60 -11.73
C GLY A 81 -1.62 19.54 -10.33
N GLU A 82 -0.69 20.45 -10.00
CA GLU A 82 -0.09 20.56 -8.67
C GLU A 82 -0.50 21.87 -7.98
N ALA A 83 -0.42 21.88 -6.65
CA ALA A 83 -0.50 23.12 -5.90
C ALA A 83 0.77 23.94 -6.13
N VAL A 84 0.62 25.27 -6.16
CA VAL A 84 1.69 26.23 -6.36
C VAL A 84 2.28 26.64 -5.02
N ASN A 85 3.60 26.61 -4.92
CA ASN A 85 4.33 27.13 -3.76
C ASN A 85 4.91 28.49 -4.12
N LEU A 86 4.48 29.53 -3.40
CA LEU A 86 5.01 30.89 -3.52
C LEU A 86 5.80 31.25 -2.27
N ALA A 87 6.91 31.95 -2.49
CA ALA A 87 7.61 32.71 -1.46
C ALA A 87 7.46 34.21 -1.75
N PHE A 88 7.41 35.04 -0.73
CA PHE A 88 7.30 36.49 -0.88
C PHE A 88 7.97 37.23 0.27
N ASP A 89 8.36 38.48 0.03
CA ASP A 89 8.87 39.36 1.08
C ASP A 89 7.72 39.74 2.03
N ASN A 90 7.83 39.27 3.27
CA ASN A 90 6.85 39.54 4.32
C ASN A 90 7.33 40.56 5.37
N SER A 91 8.39 41.32 5.09
CA SER A 91 9.00 42.28 6.04
C SER A 91 8.00 43.33 6.58
N GLY A 92 6.94 43.64 5.81
CA GLY A 92 5.86 44.53 6.26
C GLY A 92 4.90 43.92 7.29
N GLY A 93 4.94 42.59 7.48
CA GLY A 93 4.03 41.85 8.36
C GLY A 93 2.56 41.90 7.94
N GLY A 94 1.70 41.18 8.67
CA GLY A 94 0.25 41.26 8.51
C GLY A 94 -0.32 40.49 7.32
N VAL A 95 -1.38 41.05 6.72
CA VAL A 95 -2.18 40.42 5.64
C VAL A 95 -1.62 40.81 4.27
N PHE A 96 -1.61 39.86 3.35
CA PHE A 96 -1.20 40.05 1.96
C PHE A 96 -2.29 39.59 1.00
N TYR A 97 -2.21 40.05 -0.24
CA TYR A 97 -3.08 39.66 -1.32
C TYR A 97 -2.27 39.00 -2.43
N VAL A 98 -2.73 37.84 -2.92
CA VAL A 98 -2.11 37.15 -4.04
C VAL A 98 -3.09 37.09 -5.20
N GLU A 99 -2.66 37.57 -6.37
CA GLU A 99 -3.46 37.57 -7.59
C GLU A 99 -2.90 36.54 -8.57
N ALA A 100 -3.77 35.65 -9.06
CA ALA A 100 -3.46 34.74 -10.17
C ALA A 100 -3.77 35.47 -11.48
N LEU A 101 -2.79 35.57 -12.37
CA LEU A 101 -2.90 36.34 -13.61
C LEU A 101 -3.12 35.43 -14.83
N ASP A 102 -3.95 35.88 -15.77
CA ASP A 102 -4.19 35.20 -17.06
C ASP A 102 -3.09 35.46 -18.09
N VAL A 103 -2.38 36.58 -17.96
CA VAL A 103 -1.19 36.95 -18.74
C VAL A 103 -0.02 37.14 -17.78
N ALA A 104 1.13 36.55 -18.13
CA ALA A 104 2.36 36.74 -17.37
C ALA A 104 2.75 38.22 -17.41
N GLN A 105 2.80 38.87 -16.24
CA GLN A 105 3.45 40.15 -16.09
C GLN A 105 4.83 39.92 -15.48
N VAL A 106 5.87 40.25 -16.24
CA VAL A 106 7.25 40.11 -15.79
C VAL A 106 7.66 41.46 -15.20
N ALA A 107 7.42 41.65 -13.91
CA ALA A 107 8.23 42.58 -13.15
C ALA A 107 9.47 41.81 -12.71
N GLU A 108 10.64 42.09 -13.31
CA GLU A 108 11.91 41.61 -12.78
C GLU A 108 12.17 42.33 -11.45
N ILE A 109 11.84 41.66 -10.36
CA ILE A 109 12.22 42.10 -9.02
C ILE A 109 13.45 41.28 -8.64
N ASP A 110 14.62 41.93 -8.57
CA ASP A 110 15.88 41.33 -8.13
C ASP A 110 15.81 41.04 -6.62
N TRP A 111 15.29 39.86 -6.26
CA TRP A 111 15.09 39.40 -4.89
C TRP A 111 15.63 37.98 -4.73
N GLU A 112 16.79 37.85 -4.08
CA GLU A 112 17.27 36.56 -3.60
C GLU A 112 16.62 36.24 -2.26
N ARG A 113 15.86 35.15 -2.19
CA ARG A 113 15.17 34.71 -0.98
C ARG A 113 16.16 34.49 0.18
N PRO A 114 16.15 35.31 1.25
CA PRO A 114 17.18 35.29 2.28
C PRO A 114 16.91 34.29 3.43
N ALA A 115 15.98 33.35 3.24
CA ALA A 115 15.60 32.37 4.26
C ALA A 115 14.99 31.08 3.66
N GLY A 116 14.83 30.08 4.54
CA GLY A 116 14.25 28.78 4.21
C GLY A 116 15.24 27.78 3.63
N LEU A 117 14.78 26.54 3.59
CA LEU A 117 15.45 25.42 2.95
C LEU A 117 14.46 24.80 1.97
N THR A 118 14.88 24.70 0.70
CA THR A 118 14.12 24.04 -0.36
C THR A 118 14.83 22.78 -0.80
N VAL A 119 14.06 21.80 -1.25
CA VAL A 119 14.55 20.61 -1.91
C VAL A 119 13.92 20.49 -3.28
N GLU A 120 14.76 20.42 -4.31
CA GLU A 120 14.35 20.12 -5.67
C GLU A 120 14.86 18.74 -6.06
N THR A 121 14.02 18.00 -6.78
CA THR A 121 14.39 16.69 -7.33
C THR A 121 14.29 16.73 -8.84
N ARG A 122 15.33 16.22 -9.50
CA ARG A 122 15.42 16.06 -10.95
C ARG A 122 15.57 14.60 -11.33
N ARG A 123 14.91 14.20 -12.41
CA ARG A 123 15.07 12.88 -13.03
C ARG A 123 16.30 12.89 -13.93
N LEU A 124 17.13 11.87 -13.81
CA LEU A 124 18.29 11.66 -14.66
C LEU A 124 17.94 10.74 -15.83
N GLY A 125 18.58 10.94 -16.98
CA GLY A 125 18.25 10.23 -18.24
C GLY A 125 19.01 8.92 -18.47
N SER A 126 20.03 8.61 -17.67
CA SER A 126 20.90 7.46 -17.87
C SER A 126 21.24 6.79 -16.53
N ASP A 127 21.16 5.46 -16.53
CA ASP A 127 21.52 4.57 -15.42
C ASP A 127 23.03 4.24 -15.36
N THR A 128 23.73 4.46 -16.46
CA THR A 128 25.19 4.31 -16.59
C THR A 128 25.98 5.56 -16.20
N ALA A 129 25.31 6.64 -15.80
CA ALA A 129 25.98 7.85 -15.34
C ALA A 129 26.87 7.60 -14.11
N THR A 130 27.92 8.41 -13.99
CA THR A 130 28.83 8.48 -12.84
C THR A 130 28.76 9.88 -12.22
N ALA A 131 29.12 9.96 -10.94
CA ALA A 131 29.31 11.21 -10.21
C ALA A 131 30.54 11.03 -9.32
N ASP A 132 31.67 10.69 -9.96
CA ASP A 132 32.95 10.47 -9.29
C ASP A 132 33.62 11.81 -8.94
N THR A 133 33.13 12.90 -9.52
CA THR A 133 33.54 14.28 -9.23
C THR A 133 32.34 15.20 -9.03
N ARG A 134 32.53 16.32 -8.32
CA ARG A 134 31.50 17.36 -8.20
C ARG A 134 31.06 17.90 -9.56
N ALA A 135 32.00 18.06 -10.49
CA ALA A 135 31.72 18.58 -11.83
C ALA A 135 30.74 17.67 -12.59
N GLU A 136 30.93 16.35 -12.52
CA GLU A 136 29.99 15.37 -13.07
C GLU A 136 28.61 15.47 -12.40
N ALA A 137 28.57 15.56 -11.07
CA ALA A 137 27.31 15.68 -10.34
C ALA A 137 26.53 16.94 -10.72
N VAL A 138 27.21 18.07 -10.84
CA VAL A 138 26.61 19.34 -11.30
C VAL A 138 26.12 19.21 -12.74
N ALA A 139 26.91 18.60 -13.64
CA ALA A 139 26.47 18.35 -15.01
C ALA A 139 25.20 17.47 -15.07
N LEU A 140 25.10 16.44 -14.23
CA LEU A 140 23.88 15.63 -14.10
C LEU A 140 22.69 16.44 -13.58
N TRP A 141 22.92 17.31 -12.60
CA TRP A 141 21.88 18.21 -12.09
C TRP A 141 21.35 19.15 -13.18
N GLU A 142 22.24 19.81 -13.92
CA GLU A 142 21.87 20.77 -14.97
C GLU A 142 21.15 20.11 -16.14
N ASN A 143 21.53 18.88 -16.51
CA ASN A 143 20.87 18.11 -17.57
C ASN A 143 19.60 17.37 -17.10
N GLY A 144 19.35 17.33 -15.79
CA GLY A 144 18.21 16.63 -15.21
C GLY A 144 16.88 17.34 -15.45
N SER A 145 15.80 16.56 -15.60
CA SER A 145 14.45 17.11 -15.76
C SER A 145 13.76 17.32 -14.42
N ALA A 146 13.33 18.54 -14.11
CA ALA A 146 12.65 18.87 -12.84
C ALA A 146 11.37 18.06 -12.60
N VAL A 147 11.27 17.48 -11.40
CA VAL A 147 10.14 16.63 -10.97
C VAL A 147 9.27 17.33 -9.94
N GLY A 148 9.91 18.04 -9.00
CA GLY A 148 9.26 18.71 -7.88
C GLY A 148 10.22 19.60 -7.11
N CYS A 149 9.72 20.67 -6.50
CA CYS A 149 10.42 21.50 -5.52
C CYS A 149 9.48 21.84 -4.36
N ASN A 150 9.97 21.73 -3.12
CA ASN A 150 9.21 22.07 -1.91
C ASN A 150 10.13 22.68 -0.86
N PHE A 151 9.54 23.43 0.07
CA PHE A 151 10.22 23.73 1.33
C PHE A 151 10.32 22.47 2.19
N ILE A 152 11.43 22.35 2.90
CA ILE A 152 11.68 21.29 3.88
C ILE A 152 12.40 21.88 5.09
N ASP A 153 12.23 21.26 6.26
CA ASP A 153 12.76 21.85 7.50
C ASP A 153 14.19 21.34 7.81
N ARG A 154 14.61 20.21 7.24
CA ARG A 154 15.91 19.56 7.51
C ARG A 154 16.39 18.76 6.31
N ILE A 155 17.70 18.57 6.21
CA ILE A 155 18.34 17.62 5.29
C ILE A 155 18.46 16.26 6.00
N TYR A 156 17.34 15.55 6.10
CA TYR A 156 17.21 14.26 6.77
C TYR A 156 16.06 13.45 6.16
N ASN A 157 16.36 12.66 5.14
CA ASN A 157 15.36 11.91 4.38
C ASN A 157 15.80 10.45 4.18
N GLY A 158 14.90 9.50 4.47
CA GLY A 158 15.08 8.08 4.16
C GLY A 158 14.35 7.64 2.88
N VAL A 159 13.69 8.57 2.21
CA VAL A 159 12.98 8.36 0.93
C VAL A 159 13.11 9.62 0.07
N PRO A 160 13.14 9.51 -1.27
CA PRO A 160 13.19 10.68 -2.12
C PRO A 160 11.98 11.59 -1.87
N PRO A 161 12.16 12.92 -1.74
CA PRO A 161 11.06 13.85 -1.43
C PRO A 161 9.96 13.90 -2.51
N HIS A 162 10.27 13.47 -3.73
CA HIS A 162 9.36 13.47 -4.86
C HIS A 162 9.32 12.09 -5.51
N ASP A 163 8.23 11.80 -6.24
CA ASP A 163 8.07 10.52 -6.92
C ASP A 163 9.00 10.41 -8.13
N VAL A 164 10.13 9.75 -7.90
CA VAL A 164 11.16 9.48 -8.89
C VAL A 164 11.37 7.99 -9.02
N GLY A 165 11.69 7.57 -10.25
CA GLY A 165 12.25 6.24 -10.47
C GLY A 165 13.63 6.11 -9.84
N SER A 166 14.35 5.04 -10.17
CA SER A 166 15.60 4.66 -9.50
C SER A 166 16.81 5.57 -9.76
N PHE A 167 16.67 6.62 -10.59
CA PHE A 167 17.78 7.49 -10.99
C PHE A 167 17.37 8.95 -10.88
N CYS A 168 17.94 9.67 -9.90
CA CYS A 168 17.57 11.05 -9.63
C CYS A 168 18.71 11.86 -9.04
N ALA A 169 18.60 13.18 -9.16
CA ALA A 169 19.39 14.12 -8.41
C ALA A 169 18.48 14.86 -7.42
N VAL A 170 18.94 15.04 -6.19
CA VAL A 170 18.22 15.75 -5.13
C VAL A 170 19.13 16.85 -4.61
N ARG A 171 18.70 18.11 -4.72
CA ARG A 171 19.46 19.27 -4.28
C ARG A 171 18.70 20.02 -3.21
N TYR A 172 19.36 20.27 -2.09
CA TYR A 172 18.87 21.08 -0.99
C TYR A 172 19.61 22.40 -1.00
N GLN A 173 18.86 23.51 -0.97
CA GLN A 173 19.42 24.85 -0.98
C GLN A 173 18.73 25.71 0.07
N GLY A 174 19.50 26.43 0.86
CA GLY A 174 18.95 27.27 1.92
C GLY A 174 20.00 28.03 2.69
N TRP A 175 19.62 28.45 3.90
CA TRP A 175 20.44 29.28 4.76
C TRP A 175 20.55 28.68 6.16
N LEU A 176 21.78 28.51 6.64
CA LEU A 176 22.08 28.13 8.01
C LEU A 176 22.19 29.37 8.89
N GLU A 177 21.56 29.34 10.06
CA GLU A 177 21.73 30.34 11.11
C GLU A 177 22.78 29.85 12.12
N ILE A 178 23.90 30.57 12.16
CA ILE A 178 25.03 30.31 13.07
C ILE A 178 24.97 31.30 14.22
N GLU A 179 24.69 30.82 15.42
CA GLU A 179 24.63 31.64 16.63
C GLU A 179 26.01 31.84 17.27
N GLN A 180 26.81 30.77 17.29
CA GLN A 180 28.15 30.75 17.86
C GLN A 180 29.18 30.74 16.73
N PRO A 181 30.02 31.78 16.56
CA PRO A 181 31.10 31.73 15.59
C PRO A 181 32.14 30.68 16.01
N GLY A 182 32.81 30.06 15.04
CA GLY A 182 33.91 29.14 15.31
C GLY A 182 34.10 28.09 14.23
N GLU A 183 34.89 27.06 14.55
CA GLU A 183 35.15 25.92 13.68
C GLU A 183 34.02 24.89 13.74
N TYR A 184 33.39 24.64 12.59
CA TYR A 184 32.36 23.63 12.40
C TYR A 184 32.90 22.52 11.50
N ALA A 185 32.62 21.27 11.83
CA ALA A 185 32.74 20.17 10.87
C ALA A 185 31.35 19.82 10.33
N ILE A 186 31.13 19.84 9.02
CA ILE A 186 29.86 19.48 8.38
C ILE A 186 30.05 18.18 7.60
N ALA A 187 29.17 17.22 7.85
CA ALA A 187 29.26 15.86 7.35
C ALA A 187 28.04 15.46 6.52
N THR A 188 28.28 14.53 5.58
CA THR A 188 27.27 13.84 4.79
C THR A 188 27.18 12.36 5.20
N ALA A 189 25.96 11.82 5.24
CA ALA A 189 25.73 10.40 5.07
C ALA A 189 24.63 10.19 4.02
N SER A 190 24.97 9.51 2.92
CA SER A 190 24.05 9.32 1.80
C SER A 190 24.13 7.94 1.17
N GLY A 191 23.03 7.53 0.55
CA GLY A 191 23.09 6.59 -0.57
C GLY A 191 23.66 7.31 -1.79
N ASP A 192 24.70 6.74 -2.38
CA ASP A 192 25.44 7.29 -3.51
C ASP A 192 25.96 8.72 -3.31
N ALA A 193 26.40 9.33 -4.41
CA ALA A 193 27.25 10.50 -4.39
C ALA A 193 26.59 11.70 -3.70
N SER A 194 27.35 12.39 -2.85
CA SER A 194 26.91 13.62 -2.20
C SER A 194 28.00 14.69 -2.12
N PHE A 195 27.56 15.94 -2.24
CA PHE A 195 28.44 17.11 -2.30
C PHE A 195 27.82 18.25 -1.51
N ILE A 196 28.56 18.78 -0.54
CA ILE A 196 28.17 19.92 0.29
C ILE A 196 29.03 21.12 -0.07
N ALA A 197 28.42 22.28 -0.21
CA ALA A 197 29.09 23.58 -0.28
C ALA A 197 28.48 24.56 0.73
N ILE A 198 29.32 25.45 1.27
CA ILE A 198 28.90 26.54 2.17
C ILE A 198 29.37 27.87 1.57
N ASN A 199 28.45 28.82 1.43
CA ASN A 199 28.68 30.12 0.78
C ASN A 199 29.27 30.00 -0.64
N GLY A 200 28.92 28.93 -1.36
CA GLY A 200 29.43 28.64 -2.71
C GLY A 200 30.74 27.84 -2.74
N GLU A 201 31.44 27.71 -1.61
CA GLU A 201 32.71 26.99 -1.53
C GLU A 201 32.49 25.50 -1.21
N PRO A 202 33.10 24.57 -1.98
CA PRO A 202 33.08 23.14 -1.66
C PRO A 202 33.60 22.84 -0.24
N LEU A 203 32.88 22.01 0.51
CA LEU A 203 33.23 21.67 1.90
C LEU A 203 33.43 20.18 2.13
N ALA A 204 32.40 19.37 1.87
CA ALA A 204 32.43 17.93 2.11
C ALA A 204 31.95 17.19 0.87
N GLU A 205 32.60 16.09 0.53
CA GLU A 205 32.29 15.29 -0.66
C GLU A 205 32.39 13.80 -0.34
N TRP A 206 31.45 13.05 -0.91
CA TRP A 206 31.48 11.61 -0.92
C TRP A 206 30.99 11.15 -2.30
N PRO A 207 31.87 11.09 -3.30
CA PRO A 207 31.49 10.79 -4.67
C PRO A 207 31.28 9.28 -4.91
N GLY A 208 30.72 8.95 -6.08
CA GLY A 208 30.57 7.58 -6.57
C GLY A 208 29.39 6.81 -6.01
N ARG A 209 29.38 5.49 -6.26
CA ARG A 209 28.32 4.56 -5.83
C ARG A 209 28.67 3.92 -4.49
N HIS A 210 27.78 4.06 -3.50
CA HIS A 210 28.01 3.53 -2.14
C HIS A 210 26.75 3.53 -1.27
N GLY A 211 26.72 2.69 -0.25
CA GLY A 211 25.71 2.79 0.83
C GLY A 211 26.07 3.87 1.88
N PRO A 212 25.12 4.25 2.75
CA PRO A 212 25.31 5.33 3.74
C PRO A 212 26.25 4.97 4.90
N GLY A 213 26.60 3.69 5.07
CA GLY A 213 27.23 3.16 6.28
C GLY A 213 28.51 3.88 6.72
N ALA A 214 29.42 4.22 5.80
CA ALA A 214 30.67 4.90 6.16
C ALA A 214 30.47 6.35 6.62
N GLY A 215 29.40 7.02 6.19
CA GLY A 215 29.09 8.41 6.56
C GLY A 215 28.40 8.56 7.91
N VAL A 216 27.77 7.52 8.44
CA VAL A 216 26.93 7.59 9.67
C VAL A 216 27.68 8.12 10.89
N ARG A 217 29.00 7.91 10.96
CA ARG A 217 29.86 8.40 12.06
C ARG A 217 30.56 9.73 11.75
N GLY A 218 30.17 10.42 10.68
CA GLY A 218 30.79 11.66 10.24
C GLY A 218 32.15 11.50 9.58
N ALA A 219 32.52 10.30 9.08
CA ALA A 219 33.81 10.08 8.42
C ALA A 219 33.95 10.84 7.09
N LYS A 220 32.85 11.38 6.56
CA LYS A 220 32.78 12.15 5.32
C LYS A 220 32.36 13.57 5.67
N HIS A 221 33.33 14.37 6.09
CA HIS A 221 33.12 15.75 6.53
C HIS A 221 34.18 16.70 5.99
N GLY A 222 33.84 17.98 6.00
CA GLY A 222 34.78 19.09 5.83
C GLY A 222 34.71 20.02 7.03
N VAL A 223 35.76 20.79 7.25
CA VAL A 223 35.87 21.76 8.35
C VAL A 223 35.85 23.17 7.79
N VAL A 224 35.07 24.05 8.41
CA VAL A 224 34.93 25.45 8.01
C VAL A 224 34.80 26.35 9.24
N THR A 225 35.41 27.53 9.20
CA THR A 225 35.19 28.57 10.21
C THR A 225 34.01 29.44 9.78
N LEU A 226 32.97 29.48 10.60
CA LEU A 226 31.76 30.26 10.34
C LEU A 226 31.66 31.45 11.31
N ALA A 227 31.25 32.60 10.78
CA ALA A 227 30.93 33.76 11.59
C ALA A 227 29.52 33.60 12.18
N LYS A 228 29.17 34.45 13.14
CA LYS A 228 27.77 34.56 13.58
C LYS A 228 26.94 35.14 12.43
N GLY A 229 25.81 34.51 12.12
CA GLY A 229 24.87 34.98 11.10
C GLY A 229 24.49 33.89 10.09
N ARG A 230 24.01 34.34 8.93
CA ARG A 230 23.50 33.47 7.87
C ARG A 230 24.61 32.99 6.95
N HIS A 231 24.58 31.70 6.63
CA HIS A 231 25.48 31.08 5.67
C HIS A 231 24.71 30.22 4.68
N LYS A 232 24.95 30.40 3.39
CA LYS A 232 24.25 29.64 2.34
C LYS A 232 24.74 28.19 2.36
N ILE A 233 23.84 27.23 2.29
CA ILE A 233 24.15 25.80 2.16
C ILE A 233 23.60 25.26 0.85
N ASP A 234 24.41 24.46 0.17
CA ASP A 234 24.03 23.69 -1.01
C ASP A 234 24.45 22.24 -0.79
N TYR A 235 23.48 21.33 -0.81
CA TYR A 235 23.71 19.90 -0.69
C TYR A 235 23.15 19.23 -1.95
N LEU A 236 24.01 18.61 -2.75
CA LEU A 236 23.61 17.86 -3.94
C LEU A 236 23.85 16.36 -3.70
N ASN A 237 22.82 15.54 -3.93
CA ASN A 237 22.91 14.08 -3.97
C ASN A 237 22.56 13.58 -5.38
N ILE A 238 23.31 12.58 -5.85
CA ILE A 238 23.02 11.82 -7.06
C ILE A 238 22.76 10.38 -6.64
N LEU A 239 21.57 9.87 -6.95
CA LEU A 239 21.15 8.50 -6.68
C LEU A 239 21.19 7.68 -7.97
N PHE A 240 21.89 6.55 -7.91
CA PHE A 240 22.03 5.61 -9.00
C PHE A 240 21.27 4.29 -8.80
N ASP A 241 20.71 4.03 -7.61
CA ASP A 241 19.96 2.80 -7.36
C ASP A 241 18.76 2.98 -6.40
N SER A 242 18.14 1.86 -6.03
CA SER A 242 17.07 1.84 -5.03
C SER A 242 17.65 1.78 -3.61
N GLY A 243 17.98 2.93 -3.04
CA GLY A 243 18.63 3.00 -1.73
C GLY A 243 18.71 4.39 -1.11
N PHE A 244 17.76 5.28 -1.41
CA PHE A 244 17.86 6.69 -1.05
C PHE A 244 17.93 6.91 0.46
N SER A 245 18.99 7.58 0.89
CA SER A 245 19.08 8.20 2.21
C SER A 245 19.97 9.41 2.10
N VAL A 246 19.64 10.48 2.80
CA VAL A 246 20.40 11.72 2.82
C VAL A 246 20.34 12.30 4.22
N VAL A 247 21.51 12.58 4.79
CA VAL A 247 21.68 13.19 6.11
C VAL A 247 22.78 14.24 6.03
N CYS A 248 22.46 15.47 6.43
CA CYS A 248 23.46 16.50 6.73
C CYS A 248 23.60 16.65 8.25
N ALA A 249 24.81 16.46 8.74
CA ALA A 249 25.14 16.55 10.16
C ALA A 249 26.28 17.53 10.38
N TRP A 250 26.45 17.98 11.61
CA TRP A 250 27.54 18.86 11.99
C TRP A 250 28.13 18.50 13.35
N ARG A 251 29.33 18.99 13.61
CA ARG A 251 29.96 19.06 14.93
C ARG A 251 30.27 20.52 15.18
N LYS A 252 29.64 21.10 16.21
CA LYS A 252 29.78 22.52 16.54
C LYS A 252 31.12 22.79 17.24
N PRO A 253 31.55 24.07 17.34
CA PRO A 253 32.76 24.43 18.07
C PRO A 253 32.74 23.88 19.50
N GLY A 254 33.78 23.12 19.87
CA GLY A 254 33.91 22.53 21.21
C GLY A 254 33.14 21.23 21.45
N GLU A 255 32.37 20.73 20.48
CA GLU A 255 31.68 19.45 20.59
C GLU A 255 32.51 18.27 20.07
N SER A 256 32.28 17.08 20.61
CA SER A 256 33.00 15.85 20.24
C SER A 256 32.24 14.96 19.25
N ALA A 257 30.93 15.14 19.11
CA ALA A 257 30.06 14.26 18.33
C ALA A 257 29.36 15.01 17.19
N PHE A 258 29.09 14.28 16.09
CA PHE A 258 28.23 14.77 15.02
C PHE A 258 26.76 14.63 15.41
N THR A 259 25.97 15.65 15.11
CA THR A 259 24.51 15.65 15.27
C THR A 259 23.83 16.13 13.99
N VAL A 260 22.64 15.63 13.67
CA VAL A 260 21.87 16.11 12.52
C VAL A 260 21.52 17.58 12.71
N ILE A 261 21.77 18.43 11.70
CA ILE A 261 21.46 19.86 11.77
C ILE A 261 19.95 20.02 12.07
N PRO A 262 19.57 20.69 13.18
CA PRO A 262 18.17 20.85 13.55
C PRO A 262 17.46 21.89 12.67
N ALA A 263 16.14 21.76 12.56
CA ALA A 263 15.32 22.69 11.78
C ALA A 263 15.48 24.13 12.24
N SER A 264 15.70 24.34 13.54
CA SER A 264 15.95 25.65 14.16
C SER A 264 17.22 26.35 13.66
N ASN A 265 18.15 25.61 13.03
CA ASN A 265 19.37 26.19 12.46
C ASN A 265 19.27 26.43 10.96
N PHE A 266 18.12 26.20 10.34
CA PHE A 266 17.81 26.75 9.03
C PHE A 266 16.98 28.03 9.20
N SER A 267 17.29 29.08 8.45
CA SER A 267 16.57 30.35 8.56
C SER A 267 15.05 30.14 8.37
N ARG A 268 14.26 30.62 9.33
CA ARG A 268 12.80 30.46 9.38
C ARG A 268 12.12 31.10 8.17
N VAL A 269 11.06 30.46 7.70
CA VAL A 269 10.09 31.05 6.76
C VAL A 269 8.73 31.06 7.45
N ASP A 270 8.01 32.17 7.37
CA ASP A 270 6.69 32.28 7.99
C ASP A 270 5.63 31.62 7.10
N ASN A 271 4.80 30.76 7.71
CA ASN A 271 3.69 30.12 7.03
C ASN A 271 2.52 31.11 6.90
N TYR A 272 1.94 31.17 5.71
CA TYR A 272 0.70 31.88 5.45
C TYR A 272 -0.37 30.92 4.95
N LYS A 273 -1.59 31.13 5.41
CA LYS A 273 -2.78 30.40 4.97
C LYS A 273 -3.72 31.32 4.22
N MET A 274 -4.51 30.74 3.32
CA MET A 274 -5.57 31.46 2.63
C MET A 274 -6.75 31.69 3.58
N SER A 275 -7.18 32.94 3.78
CA SER A 275 -8.32 33.29 4.62
C SER A 275 -9.57 33.68 3.82
N ALA A 276 -9.41 34.21 2.61
CA ALA A 276 -10.52 34.53 1.71
C ALA A 276 -10.11 34.42 0.25
N VAL A 277 -11.08 34.17 -0.65
CA VAL A 277 -10.89 34.24 -2.10
C VAL A 277 -11.92 35.16 -2.71
N THR A 278 -11.49 36.01 -3.64
CA THR A 278 -12.34 36.93 -4.39
C THR A 278 -12.09 36.70 -5.87
N VAL A 279 -13.16 36.70 -6.67
CA VAL A 279 -13.09 36.61 -8.13
C VAL A 279 -13.74 37.84 -8.76
N PRO A 280 -13.31 38.28 -9.96
CA PRO A 280 -13.90 39.43 -10.64
C PRO A 280 -15.41 39.29 -10.91
N SER A 281 -15.89 38.07 -11.15
CA SER A 281 -17.32 37.76 -11.23
C SER A 281 -17.60 36.31 -10.83
N GLY A 282 -18.73 36.06 -10.16
CA GLY A 282 -19.16 34.72 -9.75
C GLY A 282 -18.55 34.22 -8.44
N ARG A 283 -18.18 32.93 -8.39
CA ARG A 283 -17.59 32.27 -7.22
C ARG A 283 -16.22 31.69 -7.55
N ALA A 284 -15.35 31.58 -6.54
CA ALA A 284 -13.98 31.09 -6.66
C ALA A 284 -13.91 29.70 -7.32
N PRO A 285 -13.37 29.53 -8.54
CA PRO A 285 -13.32 28.26 -9.27
C PRO A 285 -12.24 27.33 -8.73
N LEU A 286 -12.19 27.13 -7.41
CA LEU A 286 -11.09 26.42 -6.77
C LEU A 286 -11.60 25.15 -6.09
N ILE A 287 -10.88 24.06 -6.34
CA ILE A 287 -10.90 22.86 -5.51
C ILE A 287 -9.58 22.87 -4.75
N TYR A 288 -9.64 22.82 -3.43
CA TYR A 288 -8.44 22.68 -2.61
C TYR A 288 -8.17 21.22 -2.35
N TRP A 289 -6.91 20.82 -2.40
CA TRP A 289 -6.49 19.50 -1.99
C TRP A 289 -5.18 19.51 -1.20
N GLY A 290 -5.08 18.59 -0.24
CA GLY A 290 -3.92 18.40 0.62
C GLY A 290 -3.47 16.95 0.59
N ARG A 291 -2.16 16.73 0.67
CA ARG A 291 -1.55 15.39 0.79
C ARG A 291 -1.50 15.01 2.26
N LEU A 292 -2.16 13.92 2.64
CA LEU A 292 -2.20 13.40 4.01
C LEU A 292 -1.26 12.21 4.24
N GLY A 293 -0.70 11.65 3.16
CA GLY A 293 0.33 10.61 3.19
C GLY A 293 0.19 9.64 2.04
N TYR A 294 1.07 8.64 1.99
CA TYR A 294 1.01 7.57 1.01
C TYR A 294 1.56 6.26 1.57
N VAL A 295 1.31 5.16 0.86
CA VAL A 295 1.97 3.86 1.09
C VAL A 295 2.34 3.27 -0.26
N ALA A 296 3.61 2.92 -0.48
CA ALA A 296 4.01 2.15 -1.66
C ALA A 296 4.17 0.67 -1.30
N ASP A 297 3.33 -0.17 -1.89
CA ASP A 297 3.42 -1.63 -1.88
C ASP A 297 3.93 -2.14 -3.23
N LYS A 298 4.44 -3.38 -3.27
CA LYS A 298 4.86 -4.04 -4.51
C LYS A 298 3.77 -4.08 -5.59
N ASN A 299 2.49 -4.07 -5.20
CA ASN A 299 1.35 -4.12 -6.13
C ASN A 299 0.93 -2.73 -6.62
N ALA A 300 0.94 -1.71 -5.75
CA ALA A 300 0.56 -0.33 -6.09
C ALA A 300 0.98 0.66 -4.99
N THR A 301 0.97 1.95 -5.35
CA THR A 301 1.02 3.04 -4.35
C THR A 301 -0.39 3.53 -4.04
N LEU A 302 -0.71 3.64 -2.75
CA LEU A 302 -1.93 4.22 -2.21
C LEU A 302 -1.67 5.67 -1.80
N TYR A 303 -2.45 6.63 -2.30
CA TYR A 303 -2.30 8.05 -1.98
C TYR A 303 -3.49 8.54 -1.17
N HIS A 304 -3.22 9.14 0.01
CA HIS A 304 -4.25 9.76 0.85
C HIS A 304 -4.33 11.27 0.58
N LEU A 305 -5.43 11.73 0.01
CA LEU A 305 -5.70 13.14 -0.22
C LEU A 305 -6.97 13.60 0.50
N SER A 306 -6.97 14.86 0.97
CA SER A 306 -8.19 15.56 1.37
C SER A 306 -8.58 16.58 0.32
N PHE A 307 -9.86 16.69 -0.01
CA PHE A 307 -10.44 17.67 -0.93
C PHE A 307 -11.44 18.56 -0.20
N ARG A 308 -11.49 19.85 -0.56
CA ARG A 308 -12.52 20.78 -0.07
C ARG A 308 -12.80 21.88 -1.10
N VAL A 309 -13.98 22.48 -1.01
CA VAL A 309 -14.33 23.70 -1.78
C VAL A 309 -14.40 24.88 -0.82
N PRO A 310 -13.85 26.07 -1.16
CA PRO A 310 -14.07 27.29 -0.38
C PRO A 310 -15.53 27.78 -0.51
N ASP A 311 -16.01 28.53 0.48
CA ASP A 311 -17.26 29.30 0.40
C ASP A 311 -18.53 28.48 0.12
N VAL A 312 -18.66 27.31 0.76
CA VAL A 312 -19.87 26.47 0.71
C VAL A 312 -20.96 27.07 1.62
N ASP A 313 -22.13 27.36 1.06
CA ASP A 313 -23.32 27.80 1.83
C ASP A 313 -23.93 26.61 2.60
N GLU A 314 -24.48 26.85 3.78
CA GLU A 314 -25.15 25.80 4.59
C GLU A 314 -26.30 25.11 3.86
N LYS A 315 -26.93 25.79 2.88
CA LYS A 315 -28.01 25.25 2.04
C LYS A 315 -27.52 24.49 0.81
N GLU A 316 -26.20 24.40 0.61
CA GLU A 316 -25.60 23.74 -0.53
C GLU A 316 -25.11 22.34 -0.17
N GLU A 317 -25.53 21.36 -0.97
CA GLU A 317 -25.01 20.01 -0.94
C GLU A 317 -23.81 19.91 -1.90
N VAL A 318 -22.69 19.40 -1.40
CA VAL A 318 -21.48 19.18 -2.19
C VAL A 318 -21.32 17.68 -2.46
N ARG A 319 -21.16 17.29 -3.72
CA ARG A 319 -20.92 15.91 -4.16
C ARG A 319 -19.64 15.80 -4.96
N TRP A 320 -18.86 14.77 -4.68
CA TRP A 320 -17.58 14.51 -5.31
C TRP A 320 -17.63 13.25 -6.19
N SER A 321 -16.91 13.30 -7.30
CA SER A 321 -16.66 12.15 -8.17
C SER A 321 -15.20 12.10 -8.57
N PHE A 322 -14.67 10.89 -8.62
CA PHE A 322 -13.28 10.58 -8.90
C PHE A 322 -13.20 9.63 -10.10
N ASP A 323 -12.10 9.70 -10.84
CA ASP A 323 -11.89 8.88 -12.04
C ASP A 323 -11.51 7.40 -11.75
N ASP A 324 -11.41 7.00 -10.48
CA ASP A 324 -11.44 5.57 -10.10
C ASP A 324 -12.86 4.98 -10.06
N GLY A 325 -13.89 5.77 -10.39
CA GLY A 325 -15.28 5.36 -10.38
C GLY A 325 -16.02 5.69 -9.08
N VAL A 326 -15.31 6.06 -8.00
CA VAL A 326 -15.97 6.48 -6.75
C VAL A 326 -16.69 7.81 -6.96
N CYS A 327 -17.99 7.84 -6.69
CA CYS A 327 -18.86 8.98 -6.98
C CYS A 327 -19.93 9.18 -5.90
N ASP A 328 -20.65 10.31 -5.97
CA ASP A 328 -21.69 10.70 -5.01
C ASP A 328 -21.20 10.74 -3.55
N VAL A 329 -19.92 11.03 -3.32
CA VAL A 329 -19.39 11.24 -1.97
C VAL A 329 -19.81 12.64 -1.50
N SER A 330 -20.55 12.74 -0.40
CA SER A 330 -21.09 14.01 0.07
C SER A 330 -20.22 14.68 1.14
N GLY A 331 -20.18 16.01 1.12
CA GLY A 331 -19.56 16.84 2.15
C GLY A 331 -18.68 17.97 1.61
N GLY A 332 -18.64 19.10 2.32
CA GLY A 332 -17.78 20.25 1.96
C GLY A 332 -16.28 19.97 2.03
N ARG A 333 -15.89 18.91 2.77
CA ARG A 333 -14.55 18.33 2.82
C ARG A 333 -14.65 16.82 2.79
N VAL A 334 -13.87 16.16 1.95
CA VAL A 334 -13.81 14.70 1.83
C VAL A 334 -12.37 14.21 1.82
N GLU A 335 -12.16 12.97 2.25
CA GLU A 335 -10.90 12.25 2.15
C GLU A 335 -11.05 11.11 1.16
N HIS A 336 -10.01 10.88 0.36
CA HIS A 336 -10.02 9.86 -0.68
C HIS A 336 -8.68 9.13 -0.76
N CYS A 337 -8.77 7.82 -1.01
CA CYS A 337 -7.65 6.94 -1.26
C CYS A 337 -7.60 6.60 -2.76
N PHE A 338 -6.60 7.09 -3.47
CA PHE A 338 -6.35 6.70 -4.86
C PHE A 338 -5.40 5.50 -4.92
N VAL A 339 -5.70 4.57 -5.81
CA VAL A 339 -4.84 3.42 -6.11
C VAL A 339 -4.09 3.70 -7.41
N LYS A 340 -2.76 3.58 -7.36
CA LYS A 340 -1.79 3.98 -8.41
C LYS A 340 -1.60 5.50 -8.51
N GLY A 341 -0.39 5.88 -8.93
CA GLY A 341 -0.02 7.27 -9.17
C GLY A 341 -0.54 7.80 -10.51
N GLY A 342 -0.06 8.98 -10.89
CA GLY A 342 -0.42 9.65 -12.14
C GLY A 342 -1.29 10.90 -11.93
N VAL A 343 -1.82 11.44 -13.02
CA VAL A 343 -2.76 12.57 -12.97
C VAL A 343 -4.17 12.00 -12.88
N ARG A 344 -4.92 12.46 -11.88
CA ARG A 344 -6.32 12.07 -11.65
C ARG A 344 -7.24 13.24 -11.90
N ARG A 345 -8.48 12.91 -12.24
CA ARG A 345 -9.56 13.87 -12.45
C ARG A 345 -10.53 13.81 -11.29
N VAL A 346 -10.75 14.96 -10.68
CA VAL A 346 -11.66 15.15 -9.56
C VAL A 346 -12.76 16.10 -9.99
N ARG A 347 -14.02 15.68 -9.84
CA ARG A 347 -15.19 16.50 -10.12
C ARG A 347 -15.92 16.82 -8.82
N CYS A 348 -16.37 18.05 -8.71
CA CYS A 348 -17.23 18.51 -7.62
C CYS A 348 -18.50 19.13 -8.21
N GLU A 349 -19.65 18.70 -7.72
CA GLU A 349 -20.96 19.28 -7.99
C GLU A 349 -21.51 19.92 -6.72
N MET A 350 -22.02 21.14 -6.82
CA MET A 350 -22.74 21.81 -5.74
C MET A 350 -24.20 21.95 -6.15
N ARG A 351 -25.11 21.56 -5.26
CA ARG A 351 -26.55 21.58 -5.50
C ARG A 351 -27.26 22.39 -4.42
N ARG A 352 -28.30 23.12 -4.79
CA ARG A 352 -29.20 23.83 -3.85
C ARG A 352 -30.62 23.44 -4.18
N ASP A 353 -31.38 23.01 -3.17
CA ASP A 353 -32.75 22.52 -3.33
C ASP A 353 -32.87 21.45 -4.44
N GLY A 354 -31.88 20.56 -4.51
CA GLY A 354 -31.81 19.49 -5.51
C GLY A 354 -31.37 19.93 -6.92
N LYS A 355 -31.21 21.23 -7.20
CA LYS A 355 -30.76 21.76 -8.49
C LYS A 355 -29.25 21.96 -8.51
N LEU A 356 -28.58 21.55 -9.58
CA LEU A 356 -27.17 21.83 -9.80
C LEU A 356 -26.97 23.35 -9.91
N VAL A 357 -26.22 23.93 -8.97
CA VAL A 357 -25.85 25.36 -8.99
C VAL A 357 -24.44 25.56 -9.52
N ARG A 358 -23.58 24.53 -9.42
CA ARG A 358 -22.18 24.62 -9.83
C ARG A 358 -21.57 23.26 -10.12
N GLN A 359 -20.69 23.21 -11.10
CA GLN A 359 -19.83 22.06 -11.37
C GLN A 359 -18.40 22.55 -11.59
N MET A 360 -17.42 21.83 -11.03
CA MET A 360 -15.99 22.07 -11.22
C MET A 360 -15.29 20.75 -11.48
N GLU A 361 -14.25 20.78 -12.30
CA GLU A 361 -13.37 19.64 -12.57
C GLU A 361 -11.92 20.07 -12.34
N GLN A 362 -11.09 19.20 -11.79
CA GLN A 362 -9.70 19.49 -11.46
C GLN A 362 -8.82 18.30 -11.82
N GLN A 363 -7.74 18.57 -12.54
CA GLN A 363 -6.65 17.61 -12.67
C GLN A 363 -5.73 17.69 -11.45
N VAL A 364 -5.42 16.55 -10.86
CA VAL A 364 -4.64 16.42 -9.63
C VAL A 364 -3.54 15.41 -9.86
N ARG A 365 -2.29 15.87 -9.87
CA ARG A 365 -1.14 14.98 -9.93
C ARG A 365 -0.92 14.34 -8.56
N LEU A 366 -1.05 13.01 -8.50
CA LEU A 366 -0.77 12.25 -7.29
C LEU A 366 0.74 12.19 -7.07
N LEU A 367 1.16 12.67 -5.91
CA LEU A 367 2.56 12.79 -5.54
C LEU A 367 2.76 12.30 -4.12
N ARG A 368 3.96 11.77 -3.87
CA ARG A 368 4.41 11.43 -2.52
C ARG A 368 4.41 12.67 -1.63
N GLN A 369 4.25 12.43 -0.33
CA GLN A 369 4.38 13.48 0.68
C GLN A 369 5.88 13.69 0.97
N PRO A 370 6.46 14.86 0.67
CA PRO A 370 7.92 15.06 0.70
C PRO A 370 8.56 14.88 2.08
N VAL A 371 7.77 15.10 3.13
CA VAL A 371 8.22 14.99 4.53
C VAL A 371 8.03 13.59 5.12
N GLN A 372 7.36 12.67 4.40
CA GLN A 372 7.19 11.29 4.85
C GLN A 372 8.55 10.60 4.82
N ARG A 373 8.85 9.78 5.83
CA ARG A 373 10.17 9.16 6.02
C ARG A 373 10.23 7.68 5.67
N GLU A 374 9.09 7.03 5.62
CA GLU A 374 8.95 5.59 5.36
C GLU A 374 8.05 5.39 4.15
N ILE A 375 8.37 4.41 3.31
CA ILE A 375 7.59 4.10 2.11
C ILE A 375 6.29 3.36 2.47
N ASN A 376 6.32 2.55 3.52
CA ASN A 376 5.19 1.71 3.95
C ASN A 376 4.98 1.74 5.47
N PRO A 377 4.57 2.90 6.04
CA PRO A 377 4.22 2.97 7.45
C PRO A 377 2.96 2.14 7.73
N LEU A 378 3.10 1.04 8.48
CA LEU A 378 2.02 0.08 8.74
C LEU A 378 0.72 0.72 9.27
N PRO A 379 0.73 1.70 10.20
CA PRO A 379 -0.49 2.37 10.63
C PRO A 379 -1.22 3.07 9.48
N LYS A 380 -0.49 3.71 8.56
CA LYS A 380 -1.06 4.40 7.40
C LYS A 380 -1.62 3.41 6.39
N LEU A 381 -0.97 2.26 6.21
CA LEU A 381 -1.47 1.20 5.35
C LEU A 381 -2.84 0.71 5.83
N ARG A 382 -2.99 0.44 7.14
CA ARG A 382 -4.27 0.01 7.73
C ARG A 382 -5.36 1.07 7.59
N GLU A 383 -5.01 2.33 7.82
CA GLU A 383 -5.91 3.49 7.62
C GLU A 383 -6.42 3.54 6.17
N LEU A 384 -5.52 3.46 5.19
CA LEU A 384 -5.85 3.56 3.77
C LEU A 384 -6.66 2.36 3.25
N LEU A 385 -6.35 1.14 3.71
CA LEU A 385 -7.15 -0.04 3.39
C LEU A 385 -8.56 0.08 3.97
N SER A 386 -8.69 0.58 5.21
CA SER A 386 -10.00 0.80 5.84
C SER A 386 -10.82 1.88 5.13
N LEU A 387 -10.17 2.98 4.71
CA LEU A 387 -10.81 4.03 3.92
C LEU A 387 -11.28 3.50 2.55
N ALA A 388 -10.46 2.71 1.86
CA ALA A 388 -10.79 2.11 0.57
C ALA A 388 -11.86 1.01 0.67
N ALA A 389 -12.00 0.38 1.85
CA ALA A 389 -12.97 -0.69 2.11
C ALA A 389 -14.37 -0.19 2.51
N LYS A 390 -14.60 1.13 2.56
CA LYS A 390 -15.94 1.67 2.84
C LYS A 390 -16.95 1.14 1.81
N PRO A 391 -18.17 0.72 2.23
CA PRO A 391 -19.13 0.05 1.33
C PRO A 391 -19.48 0.84 0.06
N THR A 392 -19.53 2.17 0.11
CA THR A 392 -19.75 3.01 -1.08
C THR A 392 -18.54 2.97 -2.02
N ALA A 393 -17.33 3.15 -1.49
CA ALA A 393 -16.10 3.12 -2.26
C ALA A 393 -15.88 1.77 -2.96
N VAL A 394 -16.07 0.66 -2.24
CA VAL A 394 -15.89 -0.70 -2.78
C VAL A 394 -16.87 -1.00 -3.92
N ARG A 395 -18.13 -0.59 -3.79
CA ARG A 395 -19.17 -0.84 -4.80
C ARG A 395 -18.91 -0.10 -6.11
N GLN A 396 -18.38 1.11 -6.04
CA GLN A 396 -18.24 2.00 -7.20
C GLN A 396 -16.86 1.92 -7.87
N ARG A 397 -15.80 1.62 -7.10
CA ARG A 397 -14.43 1.66 -7.61
C ARG A 397 -14.20 0.66 -8.75
N ASN A 398 -13.34 1.02 -9.69
CA ASN A 398 -12.90 0.16 -10.79
C ASN A 398 -12.39 -1.20 -10.28
N ILE A 399 -12.84 -2.29 -10.91
CA ILE A 399 -12.55 -3.66 -10.44
C ILE A 399 -11.04 -3.98 -10.43
N SER A 400 -10.28 -3.40 -11.35
CA SER A 400 -8.82 -3.56 -11.41
C SER A 400 -8.10 -2.94 -10.20
N GLU A 401 -8.63 -1.86 -9.62
CA GLU A 401 -8.11 -1.28 -8.38
C GLU A 401 -8.54 -2.08 -7.15
N ILE A 402 -9.76 -2.64 -7.15
CA ILE A 402 -10.21 -3.57 -6.11
C ILE A 402 -9.29 -4.79 -6.05
N TYR A 403 -8.88 -5.34 -7.19
CA TYR A 403 -7.94 -6.46 -7.20
C TYR A 403 -6.56 -6.10 -6.64
N LEU A 404 -6.06 -4.88 -6.88
CA LEU A 404 -4.81 -4.43 -6.27
C LEU A 404 -4.95 -4.24 -4.76
N LEU A 405 -6.07 -3.67 -4.30
CA LEU A 405 -6.39 -3.54 -2.88
C LEU A 405 -6.54 -4.91 -2.20
N TYR A 406 -7.13 -5.90 -2.88
CA TYR A 406 -7.16 -7.28 -2.43
C TYR A 406 -5.75 -7.81 -2.16
N LYS A 407 -4.83 -7.69 -3.14
CA LYS A 407 -3.45 -8.20 -3.00
C LYS A 407 -2.67 -7.51 -1.89
N ILE A 408 -2.85 -6.19 -1.74
CA ILE A 408 -2.23 -5.41 -0.67
C ILE A 408 -2.80 -5.82 0.69
N ALA A 409 -4.13 -5.93 0.81
CA ALA A 409 -4.79 -6.32 2.05
C ALA A 409 -4.40 -7.74 2.47
N ASP A 410 -4.26 -8.65 1.50
CA ASP A 410 -3.85 -10.03 1.77
C ASP A 410 -2.41 -10.11 2.28
N GLY A 411 -1.47 -9.45 1.61
CA GLY A 411 -0.08 -9.39 2.05
C GLY A 411 0.10 -8.74 3.43
N ALA A 412 -0.82 -7.85 3.82
CA ALA A 412 -0.82 -7.19 5.12
C ALA A 412 -1.64 -7.92 6.21
N GLY A 413 -2.34 -9.01 5.87
CA GLY A 413 -3.27 -9.69 6.78
C GLY A 413 -4.40 -8.77 7.28
N HIS A 414 -4.88 -7.85 6.46
CA HIS A 414 -5.86 -6.83 6.87
C HIS A 414 -7.31 -7.36 6.83
N PRO A 415 -8.16 -7.07 7.83
CA PRO A 415 -9.55 -7.54 7.86
C PRO A 415 -10.40 -7.10 6.67
N SER A 416 -10.08 -5.96 6.05
CA SER A 416 -10.76 -5.47 4.84
C SER A 416 -10.63 -6.38 3.62
N LEU A 417 -9.74 -7.39 3.65
CA LEU A 417 -9.63 -8.39 2.59
C LEU A 417 -11.00 -9.01 2.24
N ALA A 418 -11.84 -9.25 3.27
CA ALA A 418 -13.20 -9.78 3.08
C ALA A 418 -14.07 -8.90 2.19
N ALA A 419 -13.99 -7.57 2.35
CA ALA A 419 -14.78 -6.62 1.55
C ALA A 419 -14.33 -6.63 0.08
N PHE A 420 -13.02 -6.70 -0.18
CA PHE A 420 -12.50 -6.76 -1.53
C PHE A 420 -12.80 -8.11 -2.21
N ALA A 421 -12.65 -9.24 -1.50
CA ALA A 421 -13.03 -10.56 -1.99
C ALA A 421 -14.53 -10.67 -2.30
N GLY A 422 -15.37 -10.07 -1.45
CA GLY A 422 -16.81 -9.95 -1.68
C GLY A 422 -17.11 -9.20 -2.98
N ALA A 423 -16.49 -8.04 -3.17
CA ALA A 423 -16.70 -7.23 -4.37
C ALA A 423 -16.22 -7.91 -5.66
N LEU A 424 -15.06 -8.58 -5.65
CA LEU A 424 -14.57 -9.35 -6.79
C LEU A 424 -15.56 -10.44 -7.20
N LEU A 425 -16.18 -11.13 -6.23
CA LEU A 425 -17.15 -12.19 -6.50
C LEU A 425 -18.52 -11.65 -6.95
N GLU A 426 -19.02 -10.59 -6.31
CA GLU A 426 -20.29 -9.94 -6.67
C GLU A 426 -20.22 -9.39 -8.10
N ARG A 427 -19.10 -8.76 -8.46
CA ARG A 427 -18.81 -8.16 -9.77
C ARG A 427 -17.94 -9.04 -10.65
N ARG A 428 -18.02 -10.36 -10.47
CA ARG A 428 -17.22 -11.36 -11.23
C ARG A 428 -17.29 -11.21 -12.74
N GLY A 429 -18.40 -10.71 -13.29
CA GLY A 429 -18.54 -10.45 -14.73
C GLY A 429 -17.61 -9.35 -15.26
N GLU A 430 -17.06 -8.49 -14.39
CA GLU A 430 -16.05 -7.49 -14.74
C GLU A 430 -14.61 -8.02 -14.61
N CYS A 431 -14.41 -9.18 -13.98
CA CYS A 431 -13.11 -9.81 -13.78
C CYS A 431 -12.75 -10.69 -14.99
N SER A 432 -12.49 -10.07 -16.14
CA SER A 432 -12.17 -10.78 -17.39
C SER A 432 -10.72 -10.61 -17.85
N GLY A 433 -10.27 -11.51 -18.72
CA GLY A 433 -8.90 -11.50 -19.24
C GLY A 433 -7.88 -11.69 -18.12
N GLU A 434 -6.88 -10.82 -18.06
CA GLU A 434 -5.89 -10.81 -16.97
C GLU A 434 -6.50 -10.54 -15.58
N LEU A 435 -7.65 -9.85 -15.51
CA LEU A 435 -8.32 -9.57 -14.23
C LEU A 435 -9.06 -10.78 -13.66
N ALA A 436 -9.22 -11.85 -14.44
CA ALA A 436 -9.75 -13.11 -13.94
C ALA A 436 -8.87 -13.72 -12.83
N ALA A 437 -7.59 -13.32 -12.73
CA ALA A 437 -6.72 -13.68 -11.62
C ALA A 437 -7.30 -13.25 -10.24
N GLY A 438 -8.10 -12.18 -10.20
CA GLY A 438 -8.82 -11.79 -8.98
C GLY A 438 -9.81 -12.86 -8.50
N LEU A 439 -10.47 -13.58 -9.42
CA LEU A 439 -11.38 -14.68 -9.08
C LEU A 439 -10.61 -15.94 -8.64
N TYR A 440 -9.45 -16.19 -9.23
CA TYR A 440 -8.54 -17.26 -8.81
C TYR A 440 -8.14 -17.09 -7.34
N ASP A 441 -7.62 -15.91 -6.99
CA ASP A 441 -7.19 -15.60 -5.62
C ASP A 441 -8.39 -15.59 -4.65
N THR A 442 -9.55 -15.08 -5.10
CA THR A 442 -10.79 -15.07 -4.31
C THR A 442 -11.26 -16.48 -3.93
N GLY A 443 -11.10 -17.46 -4.81
CA GLY A 443 -11.40 -18.86 -4.47
C GLY A 443 -10.53 -19.40 -3.32
N PHE A 444 -9.22 -19.12 -3.34
CA PHE A 444 -8.35 -19.48 -2.22
C PHE A 444 -8.71 -18.75 -0.92
N TYR A 445 -9.10 -17.48 -1.00
CA TYR A 445 -9.57 -16.73 0.17
C TYR A 445 -10.76 -17.43 0.84
N TYR A 446 -11.77 -17.82 0.07
CA TYR A 446 -12.95 -18.51 0.62
C TYR A 446 -12.65 -19.95 1.07
N GLN A 447 -11.56 -20.57 0.59
CA GLN A 447 -11.09 -21.87 1.05
C GLN A 447 -10.35 -21.81 2.40
N ARG A 448 -9.88 -20.64 2.84
CA ARG A 448 -9.10 -20.51 4.08
C ARG A 448 -9.83 -21.13 5.28
N PRO A 449 -9.12 -21.79 6.21
CA PRO A 449 -9.73 -22.45 7.38
C PRO A 449 -10.65 -21.55 8.22
N GLY A 450 -10.37 -20.25 8.29
CA GLY A 450 -11.19 -19.28 9.03
C GLY A 450 -12.38 -18.68 8.27
N VAL A 451 -12.55 -18.96 6.97
CA VAL A 451 -13.62 -18.39 6.12
C VAL A 451 -14.57 -19.48 5.63
N ARG A 452 -14.04 -20.51 4.98
CA ARG A 452 -14.72 -21.75 4.58
C ARG A 452 -16.10 -21.58 3.93
N ASP A 453 -16.17 -20.76 2.89
CA ASP A 453 -17.40 -20.58 2.11
C ASP A 453 -17.33 -21.37 0.80
N VAL A 454 -17.69 -22.66 0.88
CA VAL A 454 -17.60 -23.61 -0.24
C VAL A 454 -18.38 -23.13 -1.47
N VAL A 455 -19.57 -22.56 -1.27
CA VAL A 455 -20.41 -22.06 -2.36
C VAL A 455 -19.69 -20.92 -3.09
N LYS A 456 -18.99 -20.06 -2.37
CA LYS A 456 -18.23 -18.97 -2.96
C LYS A 456 -16.92 -19.41 -3.60
N VAL A 457 -16.25 -20.45 -3.08
CA VAL A 457 -15.08 -21.08 -3.74
C VAL A 457 -15.47 -21.54 -5.14
N GLU A 458 -16.52 -22.36 -5.23
CA GLU A 458 -17.01 -22.92 -6.49
C GLU A 458 -17.45 -21.79 -7.44
N ARG A 459 -18.24 -20.83 -6.94
CA ARG A 459 -18.72 -19.70 -7.75
C ARG A 459 -17.58 -18.84 -8.32
N ALA A 460 -16.52 -18.60 -7.55
CA ALA A 460 -15.39 -17.78 -7.99
C ALA A 460 -14.63 -18.48 -9.14
N TRP A 461 -14.23 -19.74 -8.93
CA TRP A 461 -13.46 -20.48 -9.91
C TRP A 461 -14.28 -20.89 -11.13
N GLN A 462 -15.58 -21.17 -11.00
CA GLN A 462 -16.45 -21.40 -12.15
C GLN A 462 -16.56 -20.15 -13.05
N ALA A 463 -16.76 -18.97 -12.46
CA ALA A 463 -16.82 -17.72 -13.21
C ALA A 463 -15.53 -17.43 -13.99
N LEU A 464 -14.36 -17.79 -13.43
CA LEU A 464 -13.09 -17.72 -14.15
C LEU A 464 -13.06 -18.70 -15.33
N LEU A 465 -13.50 -19.95 -15.13
CA LEU A 465 -13.48 -20.96 -16.20
C LEU A 465 -14.44 -20.65 -17.36
N GLU A 466 -15.52 -19.93 -17.07
CA GLU A 466 -16.51 -19.41 -18.04
C GLU A 466 -15.94 -18.25 -18.87
N ASP A 467 -14.97 -17.50 -18.36
CA ASP A 467 -14.29 -16.45 -19.11
C ASP A 467 -13.34 -17.05 -20.16
N LYS A 468 -13.74 -16.92 -21.43
CA LYS A 468 -12.94 -17.38 -22.59
C LYS A 468 -11.75 -16.47 -22.89
N THR A 469 -11.72 -15.26 -22.34
CA THR A 469 -10.64 -14.30 -22.53
C THR A 469 -9.53 -14.45 -21.49
N ALA A 470 -9.78 -15.17 -20.40
CA ALA A 470 -8.77 -15.45 -19.37
C ALA A 470 -7.58 -16.26 -19.95
N PRO A 471 -6.35 -15.99 -19.49
CA PRO A 471 -5.16 -16.71 -19.94
C PRO A 471 -5.32 -18.23 -19.83
N VAL A 472 -4.91 -18.97 -20.88
CA VAL A 472 -5.06 -20.44 -20.96
C VAL A 472 -4.43 -21.12 -19.74
N VAL A 473 -3.22 -20.70 -19.35
CA VAL A 473 -2.52 -21.24 -18.18
C VAL A 473 -3.28 -20.97 -16.88
N LEU A 474 -3.88 -19.79 -16.71
CA LEU A 474 -4.67 -19.45 -15.54
C LEU A 474 -5.94 -20.31 -15.46
N ARG A 475 -6.60 -20.55 -16.60
CA ARG A 475 -7.76 -21.44 -16.67
C ARG A 475 -7.35 -22.88 -16.32
N ALA A 476 -6.23 -23.37 -16.83
CA ALA A 476 -5.70 -24.70 -16.51
C ALA A 476 -5.39 -24.86 -15.01
N ARG A 477 -4.70 -23.88 -14.41
CA ARG A 477 -4.46 -23.82 -12.95
C ARG A 477 -5.77 -23.83 -12.17
N THR A 478 -6.76 -23.06 -12.61
CA THR A 478 -8.07 -23.01 -11.97
C THR A 478 -8.80 -24.35 -12.06
N LYS A 479 -8.73 -25.06 -13.19
CA LYS A 479 -9.27 -26.43 -13.32
C LYS A 479 -8.60 -27.37 -12.30
N LEU A 480 -7.27 -27.31 -12.20
CA LEU A 480 -6.49 -28.14 -11.27
C LEU A 480 -6.93 -27.93 -9.82
N HIS A 481 -7.01 -26.68 -9.36
CA HIS A 481 -7.38 -26.38 -7.97
C HIS A 481 -8.86 -26.62 -7.67
N LEU A 482 -9.77 -26.30 -8.61
CA LEU A 482 -11.19 -26.61 -8.45
C LEU A 482 -11.42 -28.14 -8.43
N ALA A 483 -10.67 -28.90 -9.22
CA ALA A 483 -10.71 -30.35 -9.17
C ALA A 483 -10.23 -30.91 -7.83
N GLY A 484 -9.07 -30.45 -7.36
CA GLY A 484 -8.55 -30.81 -6.03
C GLY A 484 -9.56 -30.49 -4.93
N PHE A 485 -10.17 -29.31 -4.98
CA PHE A 485 -11.22 -28.91 -4.05
C PHE A 485 -12.43 -29.87 -4.07
N PHE A 486 -12.96 -30.22 -5.24
CA PHE A 486 -14.09 -31.17 -5.32
C PHE A 486 -13.74 -32.58 -4.82
N ILE A 487 -12.53 -33.06 -5.11
CA ILE A 487 -12.06 -34.38 -4.69
C ILE A 487 -11.81 -34.41 -3.18
N HIS A 488 -11.09 -33.41 -2.65
CA HIS A 488 -10.69 -33.36 -1.24
C HIS A 488 -11.81 -32.99 -0.28
N THR A 489 -12.85 -32.31 -0.75
CA THR A 489 -14.09 -32.10 0.04
C THR A 489 -15.09 -33.25 -0.12
N GLY A 490 -14.84 -34.19 -1.05
CA GLY A 490 -15.74 -35.30 -1.35
C GLY A 490 -17.09 -34.88 -1.96
N ARG A 491 -17.21 -33.63 -2.43
CA ARG A 491 -18.50 -33.05 -2.87
C ARG A 491 -18.91 -33.45 -4.28
N ASN A 492 -17.95 -33.45 -5.22
CA ASN A 492 -18.23 -33.77 -6.62
C ASN A 492 -17.00 -34.39 -7.29
N ILE A 493 -16.65 -35.60 -6.82
CA ILE A 493 -15.45 -36.33 -7.25
C ILE A 493 -15.46 -36.53 -8.77
N GLU A 494 -16.61 -36.89 -9.35
CA GLU A 494 -16.75 -37.09 -10.79
C GLU A 494 -16.41 -35.80 -11.56
N ARG A 495 -16.97 -34.66 -11.16
CA ARG A 495 -16.64 -33.38 -11.79
C ARG A 495 -15.17 -33.01 -11.64
N GLY A 496 -14.58 -33.30 -10.49
CA GLY A 496 -13.15 -33.11 -10.25
C GLY A 496 -12.30 -33.92 -11.25
N LEU A 497 -12.60 -35.21 -11.40
CA LEU A 497 -11.94 -36.08 -12.39
C LEU A 497 -12.14 -35.60 -13.83
N GLN A 498 -13.35 -35.17 -14.19
CA GLN A 498 -13.62 -34.59 -15.51
C GLN A 498 -12.76 -33.35 -15.76
N LEU A 499 -12.64 -32.44 -14.79
CA LEU A 499 -11.80 -31.24 -14.92
C LEU A 499 -10.33 -31.61 -15.14
N LEU A 500 -9.79 -32.56 -14.36
CA LEU A 500 -8.42 -33.05 -14.54
C LEU A 500 -8.19 -33.68 -15.91
N ALA A 501 -9.15 -34.43 -16.43
CA ALA A 501 -9.07 -35.03 -17.77
C ALA A 501 -9.03 -34.00 -18.90
N THR A 502 -9.52 -32.77 -18.67
CA THR A 502 -9.45 -31.67 -19.64
C THR A 502 -8.18 -30.82 -19.54
N ILE A 503 -7.26 -31.14 -18.63
CA ILE A 503 -5.95 -30.49 -18.57
C ILE A 503 -5.08 -31.09 -19.66
N VAL A 504 -4.76 -30.30 -20.68
CA VAL A 504 -4.01 -30.75 -21.86
C VAL A 504 -2.54 -30.34 -21.69
N SER A 505 -1.61 -31.15 -22.18
CA SER A 505 -0.16 -30.92 -22.06
C SER A 505 0.34 -29.59 -22.67
N ASN A 506 -0.45 -28.95 -23.54
CA ASN A 506 -0.13 -27.67 -24.17
C ASN A 506 -0.65 -26.44 -23.39
N GLU A 507 -1.31 -26.62 -22.23
CA GLU A 507 -1.81 -25.51 -21.42
C GLU A 507 -0.71 -24.78 -20.61
N ASN A 508 0.57 -25.14 -20.81
CA ASN A 508 1.77 -24.53 -20.19
C ASN A 508 1.74 -24.51 -18.65
N LEU A 509 1.19 -25.55 -18.02
CA LEU A 509 1.42 -25.82 -16.61
C LEU A 509 2.88 -26.21 -16.38
N ASP A 510 3.45 -25.83 -15.24
CA ASP A 510 4.80 -26.26 -14.87
C ASP A 510 4.84 -27.74 -14.44
N ASP A 511 6.04 -28.32 -14.35
CA ASP A 511 6.23 -29.73 -13.98
C ASP A 511 5.65 -30.08 -12.61
N GLY A 512 5.66 -29.12 -11.67
CA GLY A 512 5.06 -29.27 -10.36
C GLY A 512 3.53 -29.34 -10.44
N GLU A 513 2.92 -28.47 -11.23
CA GLU A 513 1.47 -28.44 -11.46
C GLU A 513 0.98 -29.71 -12.19
N LEU A 514 1.72 -30.17 -13.19
CA LEU A 514 1.44 -31.44 -13.89
C LEU A 514 1.58 -32.64 -12.96
N ARG A 515 2.59 -32.63 -12.08
CA ARG A 515 2.75 -33.66 -11.04
C ARG A 515 1.59 -33.64 -10.05
N LEU A 516 1.18 -32.46 -9.59
CA LEU A 516 0.03 -32.29 -8.70
C LEU A 516 -1.27 -32.80 -9.35
N ALA A 517 -1.46 -32.57 -10.65
CA ALA A 517 -2.61 -33.09 -11.39
C ALA A 517 -2.68 -34.63 -11.34
N LYS A 518 -1.54 -35.32 -11.51
CA LYS A 518 -1.46 -36.79 -11.38
C LYS A 518 -1.78 -37.24 -9.96
N ILE A 519 -1.29 -36.55 -8.94
CA ILE A 519 -1.62 -36.83 -7.54
C ILE A 519 -3.13 -36.70 -7.31
N PHE A 520 -3.76 -35.64 -7.84
CA PHE A 520 -5.22 -35.46 -7.72
C PHE A 520 -6.02 -36.50 -8.51
N GLN A 521 -5.52 -36.97 -9.66
CA GLN A 521 -6.12 -38.11 -10.37
C GLN A 521 -6.10 -39.37 -9.50
N GLY A 522 -4.97 -39.65 -8.83
CA GLY A 522 -4.86 -40.75 -7.89
C GLY A 522 -5.82 -40.62 -6.71
N ASP A 523 -5.89 -39.42 -6.13
CA ASP A 523 -6.82 -39.09 -5.04
C ASP A 523 -8.29 -39.28 -5.44
N GLY A 524 -8.64 -38.89 -6.67
CA GLY A 524 -9.99 -39.04 -7.21
C GLY A 524 -10.34 -40.50 -7.51
N ALA A 525 -9.43 -41.25 -8.12
CA ALA A 525 -9.59 -42.69 -8.36
C ALA A 525 -9.81 -43.45 -7.04
N LEU A 526 -9.02 -43.10 -6.01
CA LEU A 526 -9.17 -43.64 -4.67
C LEU A 526 -10.53 -43.31 -4.06
N ALA A 527 -10.98 -42.06 -4.22
CA ALA A 527 -12.28 -41.62 -3.72
C ALA A 527 -13.47 -42.33 -4.41
N THR A 528 -13.29 -42.82 -5.64
CA THR A 528 -14.28 -43.68 -6.34
C THR A 528 -14.09 -45.18 -6.11
N GLY A 529 -13.10 -45.59 -5.28
CA GLY A 529 -12.81 -47.00 -4.98
C GLY A 529 -11.88 -47.70 -5.98
N ASP A 530 -11.33 -46.99 -6.97
CA ASP A 530 -10.35 -47.54 -7.91
C ASP A 530 -8.93 -47.43 -7.36
N ARG A 531 -8.57 -48.40 -6.50
CA ARG A 531 -7.24 -48.48 -5.89
C ARG A 531 -6.13 -48.74 -6.91
N THR A 532 -6.39 -49.53 -7.95
CA THR A 532 -5.38 -49.86 -8.97
C THR A 532 -5.03 -48.64 -9.81
N GLY A 533 -6.05 -47.89 -10.25
CA GLY A 533 -5.86 -46.61 -10.92
C GLY A 533 -5.14 -45.59 -10.02
N ALA A 534 -5.48 -45.53 -8.74
CA ALA A 534 -4.81 -44.65 -7.78
C ALA A 534 -3.29 -44.91 -7.70
N LEU A 535 -2.89 -46.18 -7.54
CA LEU A 535 -1.48 -46.59 -7.52
C LEU A 535 -0.75 -46.22 -8.83
N ALA A 536 -1.40 -46.42 -9.97
CA ALA A 536 -0.82 -46.07 -11.27
C ALA A 536 -0.57 -44.56 -11.39
N HIS A 537 -1.53 -43.73 -10.97
CA HIS A 537 -1.38 -42.27 -10.99
C HIS A 537 -0.30 -41.77 -10.03
N TYR A 538 -0.25 -42.29 -8.80
CA TYR A 538 0.80 -41.94 -7.83
C TYR A 538 2.19 -42.37 -8.31
N GLY A 539 2.32 -43.55 -8.92
CA GLY A 539 3.56 -43.99 -9.55
C GLY A 539 3.98 -43.08 -10.71
N ALA A 540 3.04 -42.70 -11.57
CA ALA A 540 3.29 -41.79 -12.70
C ALA A 540 3.64 -40.35 -12.27
N ALA A 541 3.26 -39.94 -11.06
CA ALA A 541 3.68 -38.67 -10.47
C ALA A 541 5.17 -38.66 -10.09
N GLY A 542 5.79 -39.83 -9.94
CA GLY A 542 7.20 -39.98 -9.61
C GLY A 542 7.55 -39.49 -8.19
N LEU A 543 8.84 -39.57 -7.87
CA LEU A 543 9.41 -39.16 -6.58
C LEU A 543 10.22 -37.87 -6.75
N THR A 544 10.38 -37.09 -5.67
CA THR A 544 11.38 -35.99 -5.62
C THR A 544 12.56 -36.30 -4.71
N VAL A 545 12.58 -37.51 -4.15
CA VAL A 545 13.69 -38.07 -3.41
C VAL A 545 14.15 -39.33 -4.13
N ASP A 546 15.45 -39.62 -4.04
CA ASP A 546 16.00 -40.81 -4.68
C ASP A 546 15.39 -42.08 -4.07
N ASP A 547 15.13 -43.07 -4.93
CA ASP A 547 14.48 -44.33 -4.54
C ASP A 547 15.40 -45.17 -3.62
N ASP A 548 16.72 -44.97 -3.71
CA ASP A 548 17.74 -45.64 -2.91
C ASP A 548 18.20 -44.84 -1.67
N ASP A 549 17.52 -43.75 -1.31
CA ASP A 549 17.83 -42.97 -0.11
C ASP A 549 17.56 -43.76 1.18
N THR A 550 18.59 -44.45 1.64
CA THR A 550 18.58 -45.29 2.85
C THR A 550 18.26 -44.53 4.14
N HIS A 551 18.38 -43.20 4.15
CA HIS A 551 18.06 -42.36 5.31
C HIS A 551 16.66 -41.73 5.25
N TYR A 552 15.94 -41.89 4.13
CA TYR A 552 14.62 -41.28 3.95
C TYR A 552 13.65 -41.67 5.06
N GLU A 553 13.52 -42.96 5.36
CA GLU A 553 12.58 -43.47 6.37
C GLU A 553 12.84 -42.88 7.76
N VAL A 554 14.11 -42.64 8.12
CA VAL A 554 14.47 -41.98 9.38
C VAL A 554 13.98 -40.53 9.38
N ARG A 555 14.23 -39.78 8.30
CA ARG A 555 13.77 -38.38 8.19
C ARG A 555 12.24 -38.29 8.15
N ARG A 556 11.58 -39.18 7.41
CA ARG A 556 10.12 -39.35 7.37
C ARG A 556 9.57 -39.54 8.78
N ARG A 557 10.09 -40.50 9.54
CA ARG A 557 9.63 -40.78 10.90
C ARG A 557 9.81 -39.59 11.83
N VAL A 558 10.98 -38.93 11.79
CA VAL A 558 11.23 -37.72 12.59
C VAL A 558 10.23 -36.61 12.27
N ARG A 559 9.92 -36.39 10.98
CA ARG A 559 8.93 -35.38 10.58
C ARG A 559 7.51 -35.74 11.03
N LEU A 560 7.12 -37.01 11.03
CA LEU A 560 5.81 -37.45 11.54
C LEU A 560 5.70 -37.24 13.06
N GLU A 561 6.72 -37.58 13.84
CA GLU A 561 6.75 -37.29 15.29
C GLU A 561 6.74 -35.78 15.56
N THR A 562 7.46 -35.00 14.75
CA THR A 562 7.45 -33.53 14.85
C THR A 562 6.06 -32.97 14.52
N ALA A 563 5.38 -33.52 13.51
CA ALA A 563 4.00 -33.12 13.18
C ALA A 563 3.03 -33.45 14.32
N ARG A 564 3.19 -34.59 15.01
CA ARG A 564 2.42 -34.91 16.23
C ARG A 564 2.62 -33.84 17.31
N HIS A 565 3.86 -33.47 17.60
CA HIS A 565 4.15 -32.41 18.58
C HIS A 565 3.57 -31.05 18.18
N TYR A 566 3.58 -30.71 16.89
CA TYR A 566 2.91 -29.50 16.43
C TYR A 566 1.40 -29.55 16.62
N LEU A 567 0.76 -30.69 16.37
CA LEU A 567 -0.67 -30.87 16.63
C LEU A 567 -1.00 -30.75 18.13
N GLU A 568 -0.18 -31.32 19.01
CA GLU A 568 -0.35 -31.19 20.47
C GLU A 568 -0.33 -29.73 20.95
N ARG A 569 0.47 -28.89 20.29
CA ARG A 569 0.65 -27.46 20.58
C ARG A 569 -0.30 -26.54 19.81
N ASP A 570 -1.21 -27.10 19.02
CA ASP A 570 -2.12 -26.38 18.12
C ASP A 570 -1.40 -25.53 17.05
N GLU A 571 -0.17 -25.90 16.70
CA GLU A 571 0.64 -25.29 15.64
C GLU A 571 0.27 -25.87 14.26
N LEU A 572 -1.01 -25.76 13.89
CA LEU A 572 -1.64 -26.49 12.78
C LEU A 572 -1.03 -26.19 11.40
N ALA A 573 -0.47 -25.00 11.18
CA ALA A 573 0.19 -24.65 9.92
C ALA A 573 1.56 -25.35 9.76
N ALA A 574 2.30 -25.49 10.87
CA ALA A 574 3.60 -26.14 10.87
C ALA A 574 3.46 -27.65 10.67
N ALA A 575 2.45 -28.27 11.30
CA ALA A 575 2.08 -29.66 11.09
C ALA A 575 1.70 -29.94 9.63
N GLU A 576 0.86 -29.10 9.03
CA GLU A 576 0.42 -29.29 7.64
C GLU A 576 1.61 -29.27 6.68
N ARG A 577 2.51 -28.31 6.83
CA ARG A 577 3.69 -28.20 5.97
C ARG A 577 4.50 -29.50 5.95
N LEU A 578 4.81 -30.07 7.13
CA LEU A 578 5.57 -31.32 7.21
C LEU A 578 4.84 -32.50 6.55
N LEU A 579 3.53 -32.63 6.80
CA LEU A 579 2.76 -33.73 6.22
C LEU A 579 2.64 -33.58 4.70
N ARG A 580 2.43 -32.36 4.19
CA ARG A 580 2.40 -32.08 2.74
C ARG A 580 3.74 -32.32 2.07
N GLU A 581 4.85 -32.02 2.73
CA GLU A 581 6.20 -32.32 2.23
C GLU A 581 6.41 -33.84 2.07
N ILE A 582 5.99 -34.64 3.06
CA ILE A 582 6.06 -36.11 3.00
C ILE A 582 5.21 -36.64 1.82
N GLU A 583 3.96 -36.19 1.72
CA GLU A 583 3.04 -36.57 0.63
C GLU A 583 3.56 -36.14 -0.76
N TRP A 584 4.29 -35.02 -0.82
CA TRP A 584 4.89 -34.51 -2.05
C TRP A 584 6.15 -35.29 -2.44
N GLU A 585 7.01 -35.65 -1.49
CA GLU A 585 8.21 -36.43 -1.75
C GLU A 585 7.87 -37.81 -2.30
N ARG A 586 6.90 -38.47 -1.67
CA ARG A 586 6.43 -39.81 -2.05
C ARG A 586 4.90 -39.86 -2.12
N PRO A 587 4.29 -39.72 -3.32
CA PRO A 587 2.83 -39.70 -3.47
C PRO A 587 2.09 -40.93 -2.92
N LEU A 588 2.74 -42.09 -2.81
CA LEU A 588 2.16 -43.27 -2.17
C LEU A 588 1.82 -43.08 -0.69
N GLU A 589 2.39 -42.07 -0.03
CA GLU A 589 2.04 -41.67 1.34
C GLU A 589 0.57 -41.26 1.49
N ARG A 590 -0.11 -40.90 0.38
CA ARG A 590 -1.56 -40.67 0.34
C ARG A 590 -2.39 -41.88 0.75
N LEU A 591 -1.81 -43.08 0.69
CA LEU A 591 -2.42 -44.36 1.09
C LEU A 591 -1.98 -44.81 2.49
N ASN A 592 -0.99 -44.15 3.09
CA ASN A 592 -0.39 -44.57 4.35
C ASN A 592 -1.22 -44.07 5.55
N LEU A 593 -1.64 -44.97 6.44
CA LEU A 593 -2.47 -44.61 7.59
C LEU A 593 -1.76 -43.71 8.60
N GLU A 594 -0.45 -43.87 8.81
CA GLU A 594 0.32 -43.05 9.76
C GLU A 594 0.30 -41.56 9.35
N THR A 595 0.62 -41.27 8.09
CA THR A 595 0.59 -39.91 7.54
C THR A 595 -0.85 -39.40 7.42
N GLY A 596 -1.75 -40.25 6.91
CA GLY A 596 -3.15 -39.90 6.64
C GLY A 596 -3.96 -39.58 7.89
N MET A 597 -3.77 -40.33 8.99
CA MET A 597 -4.48 -40.07 10.24
C MET A 597 -4.03 -38.75 10.89
N LEU A 598 -2.75 -38.37 10.77
CA LEU A 598 -2.28 -37.05 11.23
C LEU A 598 -2.87 -35.91 10.41
N MET A 599 -2.98 -36.08 9.09
CA MET A 599 -3.64 -35.11 8.21
C MET A 599 -5.13 -34.96 8.54
N MET A 600 -5.81 -36.07 8.82
CA MET A 600 -7.21 -36.08 9.22
C MET A 600 -7.42 -35.39 10.59
N GLU A 601 -6.57 -35.64 11.58
CA GLU A 601 -6.62 -34.96 12.88
C GLU A 601 -6.37 -33.45 12.73
N LEU A 602 -5.42 -33.06 11.88
CA LEU A 602 -5.15 -31.66 11.54
C LEU A 602 -6.40 -30.97 10.98
N GLN A 603 -7.06 -31.61 10.01
CA GLN A 603 -8.30 -31.11 9.39
C GLN A 603 -9.42 -31.03 10.43
N ARG A 604 -9.59 -32.06 11.27
CA ARG A 604 -10.57 -32.08 12.36
C ARG A 604 -10.36 -30.91 13.34
N ARG A 605 -9.12 -30.64 13.76
CA ARG A 605 -8.78 -29.52 14.66
C ARG A 605 -9.04 -28.14 14.06
N ARG A 606 -8.91 -28.00 12.73
CA ARG A 606 -9.36 -26.80 11.99
C ARG A 606 -10.88 -26.70 11.81
N GLY A 607 -11.62 -27.72 12.27
CA GLY A 607 -13.06 -27.86 12.06
C GLY A 607 -13.42 -28.29 10.64
N GLU A 608 -12.46 -28.67 9.80
CA GLU A 608 -12.61 -29.09 8.39
C GLU A 608 -13.21 -30.49 8.27
N PHE A 609 -14.35 -30.74 8.92
CA PHE A 609 -14.94 -32.06 9.05
C PHE A 609 -15.30 -32.71 7.71
N ASP A 610 -15.70 -31.94 6.70
CA ASP A 610 -15.97 -32.42 5.35
C ASP A 610 -14.70 -32.93 4.65
N VAL A 611 -13.60 -32.20 4.80
CA VAL A 611 -12.28 -32.60 4.28
C VAL A 611 -11.73 -33.79 5.06
N ALA A 612 -11.84 -33.80 6.38
CA ALA A 612 -11.44 -34.91 7.24
C ALA A 612 -12.18 -36.20 6.88
N MET A 613 -13.50 -36.11 6.67
CA MET A 613 -14.33 -37.23 6.25
C MET A 613 -13.92 -37.77 4.87
N ALA A 614 -13.69 -36.89 3.90
CA ALA A 614 -13.24 -37.29 2.57
C ALA A 614 -11.84 -37.93 2.59
N THR A 615 -10.93 -37.43 3.43
CA THR A 615 -9.61 -38.03 3.67
C THR A 615 -9.74 -39.43 4.28
N ALA A 616 -10.55 -39.58 5.32
CA ALA A 616 -10.74 -40.87 6.01
C ALA A 616 -11.36 -41.94 5.08
N ARG A 617 -12.34 -41.58 4.25
CA ARG A 617 -12.92 -42.49 3.24
C ARG A 617 -11.89 -42.94 2.21
N ARG A 618 -11.03 -42.04 1.74
CA ARG A 618 -9.94 -42.37 0.83
C ARG A 618 -8.93 -43.33 1.47
N LEU A 619 -8.55 -43.09 2.72
CA LEU A 619 -7.66 -43.99 3.48
C LEU A 619 -8.27 -45.38 3.66
N LEU A 620 -9.56 -45.47 3.98
CA LEU A 620 -10.26 -46.76 4.08
C LEU A 620 -10.23 -47.56 2.78
N ALA A 621 -10.32 -46.90 1.63
CA ALA A 621 -10.21 -47.55 0.31
C ALA A 621 -8.75 -47.91 -0.04
N GLY A 622 -7.79 -47.12 0.42
CA GLY A 622 -6.37 -47.23 0.07
C GLY A 622 -5.63 -48.32 0.82
N ALA A 623 -5.99 -48.50 2.09
CA ALA A 623 -5.29 -49.36 3.05
C ALA A 623 -6.24 -50.43 3.64
N PRO A 624 -6.77 -51.37 2.82
CA PRO A 624 -7.77 -52.33 3.28
C PRO A 624 -7.24 -53.38 4.27
N ALA A 625 -5.92 -53.66 4.26
CA ALA A 625 -5.28 -54.69 5.07
C ALA A 625 -4.25 -54.12 6.08
N ASP A 626 -4.30 -52.83 6.34
CA ASP A 626 -3.38 -52.17 7.26
C ASP A 626 -3.72 -52.49 8.73
N PRO A 627 -2.72 -52.77 9.59
CA PRO A 627 -2.96 -53.06 11.01
C PRO A 627 -3.65 -51.93 11.77
N ASP A 628 -3.47 -50.67 11.37
CA ASP A 628 -4.03 -49.49 12.06
C ASP A 628 -5.45 -49.14 11.57
N ARG A 629 -6.08 -50.06 10.82
CA ARG A 629 -7.44 -49.89 10.31
C ARG A 629 -8.52 -49.76 11.40
N PRO A 630 -8.47 -50.48 12.53
CA PRO A 630 -9.40 -50.27 13.64
C PRO A 630 -9.40 -48.82 14.16
N GLU A 631 -8.22 -48.20 14.24
CA GLU A 631 -8.00 -46.84 14.72
C GLU A 631 -8.63 -45.82 13.75
N LEU A 632 -8.46 -46.05 12.44
CA LEU A 632 -9.15 -45.24 11.42
C LEU A 632 -10.67 -45.36 11.50
N LEU A 633 -11.21 -46.57 11.74
CA LEU A 633 -12.65 -46.78 11.92
C LEU A 633 -13.18 -46.06 13.16
N LEU A 634 -12.45 -46.11 14.29
CA LEU A 634 -12.80 -45.35 15.48
C LEU A 634 -12.81 -43.85 15.20
N ALA A 635 -11.76 -43.32 14.55
CA ALA A 635 -11.69 -41.91 14.23
C ALA A 635 -12.82 -41.44 13.29
N LEU A 636 -13.26 -42.30 12.36
CA LEU A 636 -14.45 -42.06 11.55
C LEU A 636 -15.73 -42.03 12.36
N VAL A 637 -15.92 -42.96 13.31
CA VAL A 637 -17.05 -42.93 14.25
C VAL A 637 -17.09 -41.58 14.97
N GLU A 638 -15.95 -41.11 15.47
CA GLU A 638 -15.83 -39.82 16.15
C GLU A 638 -16.13 -38.62 15.26
N LEU A 639 -15.67 -38.64 14.00
CA LEU A 639 -16.00 -37.61 13.02
C LEU A 639 -17.50 -37.55 12.73
N TYR A 640 -18.16 -38.71 12.56
CA TYR A 640 -19.61 -38.75 12.37
C TYR A 640 -20.37 -38.28 13.61
N MET A 641 -19.92 -38.65 14.80
CA MET A 641 -20.49 -38.16 16.07
C MET A 641 -20.34 -36.64 16.20
N ALA A 642 -19.18 -36.08 15.83
CA ALA A 642 -18.95 -34.64 15.83
C ALA A 642 -19.77 -33.86 14.79
N GLN A 643 -20.37 -34.55 13.82
CA GLN A 643 -21.28 -34.01 12.81
C GLN A 643 -22.77 -34.31 13.10
N ASP A 644 -23.09 -34.84 14.29
CA ASP A 644 -24.44 -35.28 14.68
C ASP A 644 -25.05 -36.37 13.76
N ALA A 645 -24.20 -37.09 13.03
CA ALA A 645 -24.57 -38.16 12.09
C ALA A 645 -24.56 -39.53 12.80
N HIS A 646 -25.45 -39.67 13.79
CA HIS A 646 -25.47 -40.82 14.71
C HIS A 646 -25.77 -42.16 14.02
N GLY A 647 -26.54 -42.17 12.92
CA GLY A 647 -26.88 -43.41 12.20
C GLY A 647 -25.68 -44.03 11.49
N GLU A 648 -24.86 -43.19 10.85
CA GLU A 648 -23.61 -43.55 10.21
C GLU A 648 -22.57 -43.97 11.25
N ALA A 649 -22.46 -43.22 12.35
CA ALA A 649 -21.62 -43.59 13.49
C ALA A 649 -22.00 -44.99 14.04
N ALA A 650 -23.29 -45.27 14.23
CA ALA A 650 -23.78 -46.59 14.69
C ALA A 650 -23.41 -47.73 13.74
N THR A 651 -23.41 -47.44 12.44
CA THR A 651 -23.11 -48.45 11.40
C THR A 651 -21.63 -48.78 11.40
N LEU A 652 -20.76 -47.77 11.46
CA LEU A 652 -19.31 -47.96 11.55
C LEU A 652 -18.88 -48.55 12.88
N TYR A 653 -19.52 -48.17 13.98
CA TYR A 653 -19.27 -48.77 15.29
C TYR A 653 -19.58 -50.28 15.28
N ARG A 654 -20.74 -50.68 14.74
CA ARG A 654 -21.08 -52.10 14.58
C ARG A 654 -20.11 -52.83 13.66
N GLN A 655 -19.63 -52.16 12.61
CA GLN A 655 -18.59 -52.71 11.74
C GLN A 655 -17.29 -52.96 12.51
N LEU A 656 -16.81 -51.97 13.27
CA LEU A 656 -15.61 -52.06 14.10
C LEU A 656 -15.71 -53.22 15.11
N GLN A 657 -16.84 -53.37 15.79
CA GLN A 657 -17.05 -54.47 16.73
C GLN A 657 -17.09 -55.84 16.05
N ARG A 658 -17.66 -55.93 14.85
CA ARG A 658 -17.77 -57.20 14.11
C ARG A 658 -16.43 -57.63 13.53
N GLU A 659 -15.70 -56.70 12.94
CA GLU A 659 -14.46 -56.98 12.19
C GLU A 659 -13.23 -56.99 13.10
N TYR A 660 -13.24 -56.22 14.19
CA TYR A 660 -12.10 -56.05 15.10
C TYR A 660 -12.49 -56.10 16.59
N PRO A 661 -13.17 -57.16 17.06
CA PRO A 661 -13.75 -57.24 18.41
C PRO A 661 -12.73 -57.13 19.56
N TYR A 662 -11.45 -57.38 19.31
CA TYR A 662 -10.38 -57.38 20.32
C TYR A 662 -9.45 -56.17 20.21
N SER A 663 -9.74 -55.21 19.32
CA SER A 663 -8.93 -53.99 19.18
C SER A 663 -9.18 -53.02 20.34
N GLU A 664 -8.16 -52.25 20.72
CA GLU A 664 -8.31 -51.13 21.65
C GLU A 664 -9.32 -50.12 21.11
N ALA A 665 -9.30 -49.88 19.79
CA ALA A 665 -10.26 -49.03 19.11
C ALA A 665 -11.73 -49.45 19.36
N ALA A 666 -12.05 -50.75 19.30
CA ALA A 666 -13.39 -51.25 19.57
C ALA A 666 -13.82 -51.06 21.05
N ALA A 667 -12.88 -51.19 21.99
CA ALA A 667 -13.13 -50.91 23.40
C ALA A 667 -13.40 -49.42 23.65
N LEU A 668 -12.55 -48.54 23.11
CA LEU A 668 -12.72 -47.09 23.21
C LEU A 668 -14.00 -46.61 22.54
N ALA A 669 -14.35 -47.18 21.38
CA ALA A 669 -15.60 -46.84 20.68
C ALA A 669 -16.82 -47.16 21.54
N LYS A 670 -16.80 -48.28 22.28
CA LYS A 670 -17.88 -48.67 23.17
C LYS A 670 -18.08 -47.64 24.28
N ASP A 671 -17.01 -47.29 24.98
CA ASP A 671 -17.06 -46.31 26.07
C ASP A 671 -17.58 -44.95 25.56
N ARG A 672 -17.07 -44.48 24.42
CA ARG A 672 -17.45 -43.17 23.83
C ARG A 672 -18.88 -43.16 23.27
N TYR A 673 -19.35 -44.26 22.69
CA TYR A 673 -20.68 -44.36 22.10
C TYR A 673 -21.78 -44.57 23.16
N GLU A 674 -21.49 -45.34 24.22
CA GLU A 674 -22.45 -45.57 25.32
C GLU A 674 -22.62 -44.36 26.24
N THR A 675 -21.59 -43.54 26.43
CA THR A 675 -21.68 -42.28 27.20
C THR A 675 -22.52 -41.22 26.49
N ASN A 676 -22.35 -41.04 25.18
CA ASN A 676 -23.10 -40.06 24.38
C ASN A 676 -24.59 -40.43 24.13
N GLN A 677 -25.00 -41.68 24.41
CA GLN A 677 -26.41 -42.10 24.34
C GLN A 677 -27.19 -41.83 25.65
N ARG A 678 -26.49 -41.45 26.73
CA ARG A 678 -27.07 -41.21 28.07
C ARG A 678 -27.22 -39.73 28.44
N GLU A 679 -26.61 -38.85 27.65
CA GLU A 679 -26.85 -37.39 27.63
C GLU A 679 -27.85 -37.05 26.52
#